data_AF-A0AAV2JXZ9-F1
#
_entry.id   AF-A0AAV2JXZ9-F1
#
_cell.length_a   1.000
_cell.length_b   1.000
_cell.length_c   1.000
_cell.angle_alpha   90.00
_cell.angle_beta   90.00
_cell.angle_gamma   90.00
#
_symmetry.space_group_name_H-M   'P 1'
#
loop_
_entity.id
_entity.type
_entity.pdbx_description
1 polymer ?
#
loop_
_entity_poly.entity_id
_entity_poly.type
_entity_poly.pdbx_seq_one_letter_code
_entity_poly.pdbx_strand_id
1 'polypeptide(L)'
;MLRAPPPQRPSSLRSVMTRPVGSAHSHAPFAHARHGKPGRTNGCKREPLMRSADVINSHSTGTRNTTMHGTSGDEQDLQDRLCVEAQAEFPRSYSENSAEEEHVLFIAQSFQRHFRLVYPDRKPLLLCPRNECGVKKLVTTTLRPTMPGLADLIVWQDCARFVSDFLTLQPLDEPTELPSTLRSPQTVLNSQRGTSLEYANVLCSLLLGLNYNAYCVSGYASKHLCELDRSQESCPMLGQLNQKHVPEPRDPDKNLVDNGDTYNLKMEMKLHSDFILKQENKKLEQQQQHEEPRSEPDPAPPPDPLWGLRVHFWVLVVAGSHSVERDFFIDPLSGKQFPAGHPDFLGVESVWNEFNVYINMEIWAKGFQHMVWDPEDQSQWQTVVPGTTSWKQLQTEAVRRQVMTKMSQPDKDTVPLYSYDMPLSWCTKIQITDRDLEMRWPGGFKVTHFKQAMLENFIPFFCPDGVVTRLTLYQDPKKTQVQTVKEWFQNRVDLLMETETREGITTERFKLGRSGFLTFHRFNTWLPDACPVPPDPGVIPEREMCFGPYRIDRLVHRLERGNHMIETFKKRRDFLYQRHTVFDGTRSSNADNWVEQRPILKVVEKFDRDVSKPASEDIAELAFHLAERRVEVTYHLEENTFIAAKRTFDKPAESTKTQKAGDFTKDMVSTFQVDPRVEPLQMPQLHQLLLWLLEEEQKTIRDIRNSQRSVRAMVQCRLKEQEDVRLEACPWTTTGTTQFRKKREKLSFPQFPIQLQ
;
A
#
# COMPACT_ATOMS: atom_id res chain seq x y z
N MET A 1 42.46 -3.13 -64.57
CA MET A 1 42.76 -2.04 -63.62
C MET A 1 42.62 -2.57 -62.21
N LEU A 2 43.77 -2.62 -61.52
CA LEU A 2 44.05 -2.68 -60.08
C LEU A 2 43.18 -3.56 -59.14
N ARG A 3 43.79 -4.67 -58.72
CA ARG A 3 43.53 -5.46 -57.50
C ARG A 3 43.93 -4.67 -56.24
N ALA A 4 43.19 -4.88 -55.14
CA ALA A 4 43.72 -4.81 -53.78
C ALA A 4 43.05 -5.89 -52.87
N PRO A 5 43.76 -6.46 -51.87
CA PRO A 5 43.44 -7.72 -51.16
C PRO A 5 42.88 -7.50 -49.72
N PRO A 6 42.51 -8.57 -48.97
CA PRO A 6 41.76 -8.47 -47.71
C PRO A 6 42.68 -8.38 -46.46
N PRO A 7 42.16 -7.95 -45.29
CA PRO A 7 42.93 -7.99 -44.05
C PRO A 7 42.86 -9.37 -43.36
N GLN A 8 44.01 -9.73 -42.79
CA GLN A 8 44.40 -11.02 -42.24
C GLN A 8 43.91 -11.28 -40.80
N ARG A 9 43.76 -12.56 -40.46
CA ARG A 9 43.74 -13.08 -39.08
C ARG A 9 45.13 -12.98 -38.44
N PRO A 10 45.25 -12.84 -37.11
CA PRO A 10 46.41 -13.30 -36.38
C PRO A 10 46.19 -14.71 -35.81
N SER A 11 47.17 -15.56 -36.09
CA SER A 11 47.33 -16.93 -35.63
C SER A 11 47.99 -17.04 -34.26
N SER A 12 47.61 -18.11 -33.56
CA SER A 12 48.27 -18.84 -32.48
C SER A 12 49.78 -18.63 -32.26
N LEU A 13 50.18 -18.57 -30.98
CA LEU A 13 51.47 -19.06 -30.48
C LEU A 13 51.26 -19.99 -29.28
N ARG A 14 51.70 -21.25 -29.44
CA ARG A 14 51.95 -22.25 -28.41
C ARG A 14 53.47 -22.25 -28.10
N SER A 15 53.86 -22.30 -26.83
CA SER A 15 55.05 -23.02 -26.33
C SER A 15 54.87 -23.21 -24.81
N VAL A 16 54.63 -24.42 -24.28
CA VAL A 16 55.54 -25.57 -24.05
C VAL A 16 56.43 -25.41 -22.80
N MET A 17 56.21 -26.36 -21.86
CA MET A 17 57.07 -26.95 -20.82
C MET A 17 57.59 -26.05 -19.68
N THR A 18 57.44 -26.44 -18.41
CA THR A 18 58.38 -27.38 -17.76
C THR A 18 57.92 -27.69 -16.34
N ARG A 19 57.95 -28.98 -15.96
CA ARG A 19 58.13 -29.43 -14.57
C ARG A 19 59.63 -29.37 -14.24
N PRO A 20 59.99 -29.30 -12.95
CA PRO A 20 60.84 -30.35 -12.44
C PRO A 20 60.46 -30.86 -11.04
N VAL A 21 61.14 -31.95 -10.71
CA VAL A 21 60.97 -32.92 -9.63
C VAL A 21 62.02 -32.67 -8.54
N GLY A 22 61.70 -32.96 -7.27
CA GLY A 22 62.57 -33.82 -6.45
C GLY A 22 63.21 -33.30 -5.15
N SER A 23 62.97 -34.10 -4.09
CA SER A 23 63.81 -34.38 -2.89
C SER A 23 63.77 -33.37 -1.72
N ALA A 24 63.89 -33.74 -0.44
CA ALA A 24 63.81 -35.01 0.31
C ALA A 24 63.92 -34.70 1.83
N HIS A 25 63.39 -35.59 2.69
CA HIS A 25 63.73 -35.85 4.12
C HIS A 25 63.32 -34.77 5.15
N SER A 26 62.82 -35.05 6.37
CA SER A 26 63.06 -36.18 7.29
C SER A 26 62.06 -36.18 8.48
N HIS A 27 61.96 -37.34 9.14
CA HIS A 27 61.65 -37.58 10.57
C HIS A 27 60.23 -37.44 11.16
N ALA A 28 59.58 -38.61 11.37
CA ALA A 28 58.93 -39.01 12.63
C ALA A 28 60.02 -39.49 13.65
N PRO A 29 59.79 -39.83 14.96
CA PRO A 29 58.55 -40.37 15.58
C PRO A 29 58.33 -40.02 17.11
N PHE A 30 57.50 -40.84 17.79
CA PHE A 30 57.14 -40.98 19.23
C PHE A 30 55.83 -40.31 19.67
N ALA A 31 54.75 -40.97 20.14
CA ALA A 31 54.43 -42.21 20.88
C ALA A 31 54.21 -42.03 22.41
N HIS A 32 53.12 -42.69 22.87
CA HIS A 32 52.70 -43.06 24.24
C HIS A 32 52.09 -41.97 25.15
N ALA A 33 50.80 -42.04 25.53
CA ALA A 33 50.03 -43.04 26.31
C ALA A 33 50.07 -42.79 27.82
N ARG A 34 48.89 -42.69 28.48
CA ARG A 34 48.35 -43.71 29.40
C ARG A 34 47.21 -43.18 30.31
N HIS A 35 46.17 -44.03 30.36
CA HIS A 35 45.40 -44.50 31.52
C HIS A 35 44.67 -43.56 32.50
N GLY A 36 43.42 -43.95 32.80
CA GLY A 36 42.84 -43.77 34.13
C GLY A 36 41.30 -43.73 34.21
N LYS A 37 40.61 -44.86 33.97
CA LYS A 37 39.35 -45.21 34.68
C LYS A 37 39.72 -45.99 35.96
N PRO A 38 38.82 -46.41 36.89
CA PRO A 38 37.34 -46.39 36.91
C PRO A 38 36.71 -46.04 38.29
N GLY A 39 35.38 -46.10 38.41
CA GLY A 39 34.70 -46.26 39.72
C GLY A 39 33.17 -46.17 39.68
N ARG A 40 32.49 -47.32 39.69
CA ARG A 40 31.04 -47.52 39.90
C ARG A 40 30.65 -47.29 41.38
N THR A 41 29.37 -46.97 41.67
CA THR A 41 28.40 -47.85 42.40
C THR A 41 27.07 -47.16 42.77
N ASN A 42 25.96 -47.84 42.42
CA ASN A 42 24.72 -48.16 43.15
C ASN A 42 23.89 -47.12 43.98
N GLY A 43 22.69 -46.82 43.47
CA GLY A 43 21.34 -47.14 44.01
C GLY A 43 21.03 -47.09 45.52
N CYS A 44 20.00 -46.30 45.91
CA CYS A 44 18.74 -46.77 46.57
C CYS A 44 17.84 -45.63 47.11
N LYS A 45 16.54 -45.73 46.80
CA LYS A 45 15.29 -45.47 47.59
C LYS A 45 15.32 -44.50 48.80
N ARG A 46 14.34 -43.57 48.85
CA ARG A 46 13.22 -43.51 49.83
C ARG A 46 12.53 -42.13 49.86
N GLU A 47 11.20 -42.12 49.70
CA GLU A 47 10.24 -41.17 50.32
C GLU A 47 10.24 -41.32 51.86
N PRO A 48 9.77 -40.37 52.72
CA PRO A 48 8.39 -39.83 52.65
C PRO A 48 8.06 -38.44 53.29
N LEU A 49 6.82 -37.99 52.99
CA LEU A 49 5.77 -37.35 53.82
C LEU A 49 6.06 -36.13 54.74
N MET A 50 5.32 -35.05 54.43
CA MET A 50 4.22 -34.43 55.24
C MET A 50 4.35 -32.96 55.69
N ARG A 51 3.24 -32.25 55.39
CA ARG A 51 2.51 -31.22 56.16
C ARG A 51 2.75 -29.72 55.89
N SER A 52 1.81 -29.21 55.08
CA SER A 52 0.80 -28.18 55.41
C SER A 52 1.19 -26.71 55.61
N ALA A 53 0.60 -25.87 54.75
CA ALA A 53 -0.33 -24.76 55.07
C ALA A 53 0.03 -23.42 54.42
N ASP A 54 -0.96 -22.94 53.68
CA ASP A 54 -1.42 -21.57 53.49
C ASP A 54 -0.81 -20.63 52.43
N VAL A 55 -1.58 -20.54 51.32
CA VAL A 55 -2.21 -19.34 50.74
C VAL A 55 -1.34 -18.08 50.61
N ILE A 56 -1.08 -17.65 49.37
CA ILE A 56 -1.49 -16.34 48.79
C ILE A 56 -1.15 -16.36 47.29
N ASN A 57 -2.18 -16.09 46.47
CA ASN A 57 -2.12 -15.99 45.00
C ASN A 57 -1.23 -14.82 44.55
N SER A 58 -0.30 -15.10 43.64
CA SER A 58 0.29 -14.10 42.75
C SER A 58 0.29 -14.67 41.32
N HIS A 59 -0.45 -14.02 40.42
CA HIS A 59 -0.31 -14.22 38.98
C HIS A 59 0.50 -13.05 38.41
N SER A 60 1.79 -13.32 38.19
CA SER A 60 2.63 -12.60 37.26
C SER A 60 2.77 -13.46 36.00
N THR A 61 2.41 -12.89 34.85
CA THR A 61 2.57 -13.49 33.53
C THR A 61 3.89 -13.01 32.94
N GLY A 62 4.81 -13.96 32.74
CA GLY A 62 6.07 -13.74 32.07
C GLY A 62 6.60 -15.05 31.50
N THR A 63 6.40 -15.23 30.19
CA THR A 63 7.25 -15.95 29.23
C THR A 63 7.85 -17.31 29.61
N ARG A 64 7.47 -18.36 28.86
CA ARG A 64 8.41 -19.43 28.48
C ARG A 64 8.14 -19.93 27.05
N ASN A 65 9.20 -19.86 26.25
CA ASN A 65 9.43 -20.63 25.04
C ASN A 65 9.29 -22.13 25.33
N THR A 66 8.61 -22.86 24.44
CA THR A 66 8.81 -24.30 24.31
C THR A 66 8.84 -24.67 22.82
N THR A 67 10.02 -25.05 22.39
CA THR A 67 10.31 -25.77 21.15
C THR A 67 9.56 -27.11 21.16
N MET A 68 8.74 -27.39 20.14
CA MET A 68 8.19 -28.72 19.88
C MET A 68 8.45 -29.07 18.42
N HIS A 69 9.39 -29.98 18.20
CA HIS A 69 9.55 -30.70 16.94
C HIS A 69 8.84 -32.04 17.06
N GLY A 70 8.14 -32.42 15.98
CA GLY A 70 7.98 -33.82 15.58
C GLY A 70 6.54 -34.32 15.53
N THR A 71 6.19 -34.84 14.35
CA THR A 71 5.05 -35.73 14.04
C THR A 71 3.65 -35.13 14.04
N SER A 72 3.32 -34.32 13.02
CA SER A 72 1.93 -34.09 12.60
C SER A 72 1.70 -34.13 11.08
N GLY A 73 2.76 -34.35 10.28
CA GLY A 73 2.70 -34.30 8.82
C GLY A 73 1.84 -35.40 8.21
N ASP A 74 1.97 -36.65 8.68
CA ASP A 74 1.32 -37.79 8.02
C ASP A 74 -0.17 -37.94 8.34
N GLU A 75 -0.63 -37.43 9.50
CA GLU A 75 -2.06 -37.48 9.87
C GLU A 75 -2.86 -36.34 9.23
N GLN A 76 -2.26 -35.16 9.04
CA GLN A 76 -2.90 -34.08 8.29
C GLN A 76 -2.98 -34.39 6.78
N ASP A 77 -1.97 -35.07 6.22
CA ASP A 77 -1.98 -35.49 4.81
C ASP A 77 -2.99 -36.62 4.54
N LEU A 78 -3.25 -37.50 5.53
CA LEU A 78 -4.32 -38.50 5.46
C LEU A 78 -5.72 -37.88 5.61
N GLN A 79 -5.88 -36.91 6.51
CA GLN A 79 -7.16 -36.21 6.70
C GLN A 79 -7.49 -35.32 5.50
N ASP A 80 -6.49 -34.67 4.88
CA ASP A 80 -6.64 -33.86 3.66
C ASP A 80 -6.91 -34.74 2.43
N ARG A 81 -6.36 -35.96 2.35
CA ARG A 81 -6.75 -36.94 1.31
C ARG A 81 -8.18 -37.44 1.48
N LEU A 82 -8.66 -37.58 2.71
CA LEU A 82 -10.02 -38.06 3.01
C LEU A 82 -11.09 -36.96 2.90
N CYS A 83 -10.72 -35.67 2.94
CA CYS A 83 -11.68 -34.56 2.80
C CYS A 83 -11.96 -34.14 1.34
N VAL A 84 -11.21 -34.63 0.34
CA VAL A 84 -11.41 -34.30 -1.09
C VAL A 84 -12.41 -35.24 -1.79
N GLU A 85 -12.81 -36.35 -1.15
CA GLU A 85 -13.72 -37.34 -1.75
C GLU A 85 -15.21 -37.15 -1.39
N ALA A 86 -15.63 -35.94 -1.02
CA ALA A 86 -17.04 -35.59 -1.20
C ALA A 86 -17.28 -35.46 -2.71
N GLN A 87 -17.72 -36.53 -3.38
CA GLN A 87 -18.07 -36.55 -4.80
C GLN A 87 -19.04 -35.40 -5.10
N ALA A 88 -18.51 -34.25 -5.51
CA ALA A 88 -19.30 -33.25 -6.19
C ALA A 88 -19.87 -33.95 -7.43
N GLU A 89 -21.19 -33.97 -7.57
CA GLU A 89 -21.83 -34.50 -8.77
C GLU A 89 -21.44 -33.59 -9.95
N PHE A 90 -20.34 -33.93 -10.61
CA PHE A 90 -19.91 -33.23 -11.81
C PHE A 90 -20.88 -33.55 -12.95
N PRO A 91 -21.17 -32.58 -13.84
CA PRO A 91 -21.91 -32.85 -15.06
C PRO A 91 -21.21 -33.92 -15.90
N ARG A 92 -21.98 -34.68 -16.70
CA ARG A 92 -21.43 -35.75 -17.56
C ARG A 92 -20.31 -35.29 -18.49
N SER A 93 -20.28 -34.02 -18.88
CA SER A 93 -19.20 -33.43 -19.70
C SER A 93 -17.81 -33.54 -19.06
N TYR A 94 -17.73 -33.71 -17.73
CA TYR A 94 -16.49 -33.89 -16.99
C TYR A 94 -16.00 -35.34 -17.03
N SER A 95 -16.91 -36.31 -17.01
CA SER A 95 -16.60 -37.75 -16.93
C SER A 95 -16.57 -38.44 -18.30
N GLU A 96 -17.11 -37.82 -19.34
CA GLU A 96 -17.23 -38.39 -20.69
C GLU A 96 -16.76 -37.39 -21.75
N ASN A 97 -16.33 -37.92 -22.91
CA ASN A 97 -16.03 -37.12 -24.09
C ASN A 97 -17.18 -37.22 -25.10
N SER A 98 -17.54 -36.11 -25.73
CA SER A 98 -18.44 -36.12 -26.89
C SER A 98 -17.72 -36.67 -28.12
N ALA A 99 -18.47 -37.07 -29.16
CA ALA A 99 -17.89 -37.53 -30.43
C ALA A 99 -16.99 -36.46 -31.09
N GLU A 100 -17.36 -35.18 -30.94
CA GLU A 100 -16.56 -34.05 -31.42
C GLU A 100 -15.26 -33.90 -30.63
N GLU A 101 -15.32 -34.01 -29.30
CA GLU A 101 -14.13 -33.98 -28.44
C GLU A 101 -13.19 -35.15 -28.74
N GLU A 102 -13.71 -36.37 -28.92
CA GLU A 102 -12.91 -37.54 -29.30
C GLU A 102 -12.18 -37.33 -30.64
N HIS A 103 -12.84 -36.71 -31.62
CA HIS A 103 -12.23 -36.39 -32.90
C HIS A 103 -11.08 -35.38 -32.75
N VAL A 104 -11.28 -34.30 -32.00
CA VAL A 104 -10.23 -33.31 -31.74
C VAL A 104 -9.06 -33.92 -30.95
N LEU A 105 -9.35 -34.77 -29.96
CA LEU A 105 -8.32 -35.49 -29.21
C LEU A 105 -7.50 -36.41 -30.13
N PHE A 106 -8.14 -37.06 -31.10
CA PHE A 106 -7.43 -37.87 -32.10
C PHE A 106 -6.48 -37.02 -32.96
N ILE A 107 -6.94 -35.85 -33.43
CA ILE A 107 -6.11 -34.90 -34.19
C ILE A 107 -4.91 -34.45 -33.34
N ALA A 108 -5.16 -33.98 -32.12
CA ALA A 108 -4.12 -33.47 -31.22
C ALA A 108 -3.09 -34.56 -30.85
N GLN A 109 -3.52 -35.79 -30.61
CA GLN A 109 -2.60 -36.91 -30.34
C GLN A 109 -1.77 -37.28 -31.57
N SER A 110 -2.36 -37.23 -32.76
CA SER A 110 -1.66 -37.49 -34.01
C SER A 110 -0.62 -36.40 -34.29
N PHE A 111 -0.99 -35.14 -34.07
CA PHE A 111 -0.07 -34.00 -34.13
C PHE A 111 1.08 -34.18 -33.14
N GLN A 112 0.79 -34.52 -31.87
CA GLN A 112 1.84 -34.70 -30.86
C GLN A 112 2.82 -35.82 -31.21
N ARG A 113 2.33 -36.93 -31.79
CA ARG A 113 3.19 -38.02 -32.28
C ARG A 113 4.09 -37.54 -33.42
N HIS A 114 3.53 -36.84 -34.40
CA HIS A 114 4.29 -36.29 -35.52
C HIS A 114 5.34 -35.27 -35.03
N PHE A 115 4.95 -34.34 -34.16
CA PHE A 115 5.83 -33.33 -33.60
C PHE A 115 7.04 -33.95 -32.89
N ARG A 116 6.84 -34.99 -32.07
CA ARG A 116 7.94 -35.71 -31.40
C ARG A 116 8.88 -36.42 -32.37
N LEU A 117 8.39 -36.87 -33.53
CA LEU A 117 9.23 -37.51 -34.55
C LEU A 117 10.06 -36.49 -35.33
N VAL A 118 9.47 -35.33 -35.66
CA VAL A 118 10.16 -34.28 -36.42
C VAL A 118 11.11 -33.47 -35.55
N TYR A 119 10.76 -33.24 -34.27
CA TYR A 119 11.52 -32.44 -33.32
C TYR A 119 11.85 -33.24 -32.04
N PRO A 120 12.75 -34.24 -32.11
CA PRO A 120 13.05 -35.14 -30.99
C PRO A 120 13.71 -34.43 -29.80
N ASP A 121 14.42 -33.33 -30.05
CA ASP A 121 15.12 -32.54 -29.01
C ASP A 121 14.18 -31.58 -28.25
N ARG A 122 12.95 -31.35 -28.73
CA ARG A 122 11.97 -30.50 -28.06
C ARG A 122 11.17 -31.30 -27.04
N LYS A 123 10.83 -30.67 -25.92
CA LYS A 123 9.95 -31.27 -24.90
C LYS A 123 8.55 -31.55 -25.50
N PRO A 124 7.83 -32.55 -24.97
CA PRO A 124 6.44 -32.79 -25.34
C PRO A 124 5.57 -31.54 -25.12
N LEU A 125 4.57 -31.32 -25.98
CA LEU A 125 3.62 -30.21 -25.86
C LEU A 125 2.47 -30.54 -24.88
N LEU A 126 1.95 -29.53 -24.17
CA LEU A 126 0.76 -29.65 -23.32
C LEU A 126 -0.51 -29.51 -24.17
N LEU A 127 -1.02 -30.61 -24.71
CA LEU A 127 -2.24 -30.61 -25.54
C LEU A 127 -3.43 -31.22 -24.82
N CYS A 128 -3.27 -32.42 -24.26
CA CYS A 128 -4.37 -33.22 -23.73
C CYS A 128 -4.15 -33.65 -22.26
N PRO A 129 -4.10 -32.70 -21.29
CA PRO A 129 -4.04 -33.03 -19.88
C PRO A 129 -5.32 -33.74 -19.41
N ARG A 130 -5.23 -34.41 -18.25
CA ARG A 130 -6.39 -35.01 -17.59
C ARG A 130 -7.11 -33.99 -16.72
N ASN A 131 -8.43 -33.99 -16.72
CA ASN A 131 -9.20 -33.17 -15.79
C ASN A 131 -9.29 -33.80 -14.39
N GLU A 132 -10.04 -33.16 -13.48
CA GLU A 132 -10.32 -33.65 -12.11
C GLU A 132 -10.98 -35.04 -12.06
N CYS A 133 -11.65 -35.48 -13.13
CA CYS A 133 -12.24 -36.82 -13.25
C CYS A 133 -11.32 -37.83 -13.96
N GLY A 134 -10.09 -37.44 -14.28
CA GLY A 134 -9.11 -38.31 -14.94
C GLY A 134 -9.31 -38.46 -16.46
N VAL A 135 -10.25 -37.74 -17.07
CA VAL A 135 -10.56 -37.77 -18.50
C VAL A 135 -9.65 -36.81 -19.25
N LYS A 136 -9.09 -37.25 -20.38
CA LYS A 136 -8.27 -36.38 -21.24
C LYS A 136 -9.15 -35.38 -21.98
N LYS A 137 -8.84 -34.10 -21.84
CA LYS A 137 -9.49 -32.98 -22.51
C LYS A 137 -8.45 -32.14 -23.24
N LEU A 138 -8.84 -31.50 -24.34
CA LEU A 138 -7.94 -30.55 -25.03
C LEU A 138 -7.85 -29.26 -24.20
N VAL A 139 -6.67 -28.66 -24.10
CA VAL A 139 -6.47 -27.40 -23.34
C VAL A 139 -7.41 -26.26 -23.75
N THR A 140 -7.79 -26.18 -25.03
CA THR A 140 -8.71 -25.15 -25.55
C THR A 140 -10.13 -25.33 -25.03
N THR A 141 -10.61 -26.57 -24.90
CA THR A 141 -11.98 -26.85 -24.44
C THR A 141 -12.12 -26.69 -22.93
N THR A 142 -11.01 -26.53 -22.21
CA THR A 142 -10.99 -26.18 -20.78
C THR A 142 -11.10 -24.68 -20.53
N LEU A 143 -10.90 -23.83 -21.56
CA LEU A 143 -11.21 -22.41 -21.49
C LEU A 143 -12.72 -22.20 -21.64
N ARG A 144 -13.31 -21.50 -20.68
CA ARG A 144 -14.75 -21.19 -20.69
C ARG A 144 -14.96 -19.69 -20.64
N PRO A 145 -15.06 -19.01 -21.81
CA PRO A 145 -15.37 -17.57 -21.85
C PRO A 145 -16.56 -17.24 -20.95
N THR A 146 -16.32 -16.51 -19.87
CA THR A 146 -17.34 -16.22 -18.86
C THR A 146 -17.29 -14.76 -18.44
N MET A 147 -18.40 -14.05 -18.66
CA MET A 147 -18.62 -12.71 -18.14
C MET A 147 -18.88 -12.77 -16.63
N PRO A 148 -18.11 -12.06 -15.78
CA PRO A 148 -18.28 -12.10 -14.32
C PRO A 148 -19.63 -11.52 -13.86
N GLY A 149 -20.17 -10.54 -14.59
CA GLY A 149 -21.44 -9.88 -14.26
C GLY A 149 -21.41 -8.96 -13.03
N LEU A 150 -20.21 -8.70 -12.47
CA LEU A 150 -19.99 -7.87 -11.28
C LEU A 150 -19.35 -6.53 -11.68
N ALA A 151 -19.79 -5.43 -11.05
CA ALA A 151 -19.31 -4.08 -11.34
C ALA A 151 -17.81 -3.92 -11.08
N ASP A 152 -17.25 -4.70 -10.17
CA ASP A 152 -15.84 -4.67 -9.79
C ASP A 152 -14.93 -5.49 -10.72
N LEU A 153 -15.48 -6.22 -11.70
CA LEU A 153 -14.71 -7.11 -12.59
C LEU A 153 -15.00 -6.81 -14.07
N ILE A 154 -14.76 -5.57 -14.49
CA ILE A 154 -15.04 -5.10 -15.86
C ILE A 154 -13.76 -4.99 -16.70
N VAL A 155 -12.62 -4.69 -16.08
CA VAL A 155 -11.33 -4.51 -16.76
C VAL A 155 -10.35 -5.62 -16.40
N TRP A 156 -9.37 -5.86 -17.28
CA TRP A 156 -8.41 -6.94 -17.09
C TRP A 156 -7.61 -6.80 -15.78
N GLN A 157 -7.32 -5.57 -15.34
CA GLN A 157 -6.59 -5.31 -14.10
C GLN A 157 -7.33 -5.88 -12.89
N ASP A 158 -8.65 -5.71 -12.85
CA ASP A 158 -9.45 -6.13 -11.71
C ASP A 158 -9.63 -7.66 -11.71
N CYS A 159 -9.79 -8.28 -12.89
CA CYS A 159 -9.76 -9.74 -13.02
C CYS A 159 -8.40 -10.32 -12.59
N ALA A 160 -7.29 -9.74 -13.04
CA ALA A 160 -5.95 -10.20 -12.70
C ALA A 160 -5.67 -10.07 -11.19
N ARG A 161 -6.07 -8.94 -10.59
CA ARG A 161 -5.98 -8.73 -9.13
C ARG A 161 -6.83 -9.76 -8.38
N PHE A 162 -8.08 -9.95 -8.77
CA PHE A 162 -8.98 -10.92 -8.14
C PHE A 162 -8.37 -12.34 -8.17
N VAL A 163 -7.95 -12.83 -9.33
CA VAL A 163 -7.35 -14.16 -9.46
C VAL A 163 -6.09 -14.30 -8.59
N SER A 164 -5.21 -13.29 -8.60
CA SER A 164 -3.97 -13.29 -7.81
C SER A 164 -4.21 -13.25 -6.29
N ASP A 165 -5.31 -12.65 -5.84
CA ASP A 165 -5.65 -12.54 -4.42
C ASP A 165 -6.46 -13.74 -3.92
N PHE A 166 -7.38 -14.23 -4.74
CA PHE A 166 -8.35 -15.27 -4.42
C PHE A 166 -7.79 -16.69 -4.43
N LEU A 167 -6.73 -16.92 -5.20
CA LEU A 167 -6.08 -18.22 -5.27
C LEU A 167 -4.81 -18.25 -4.43
N THR A 168 -4.47 -19.44 -3.92
CA THR A 168 -3.17 -19.75 -3.32
C THR A 168 -2.36 -20.58 -4.31
N LEU A 169 -1.10 -20.19 -4.54
CA LEU A 169 -0.20 -20.91 -5.43
C LEU A 169 0.10 -22.30 -4.87
N GLN A 170 -0.14 -23.33 -5.69
CA GLN A 170 0.39 -24.67 -5.51
C GLN A 170 1.53 -24.84 -6.53
N PRO A 171 2.80 -24.88 -6.09
CA PRO A 171 3.92 -25.12 -6.98
C PRO A 171 3.77 -26.44 -7.74
N LEU A 172 4.41 -26.53 -8.90
CA LEU A 172 4.51 -27.80 -9.63
C LEU A 172 5.39 -28.77 -8.85
N ASP A 173 4.97 -30.04 -8.75
CA ASP A 173 5.76 -31.09 -8.11
C ASP A 173 7.16 -31.21 -8.73
N GLU A 174 7.19 -31.17 -10.07
CA GLU A 174 8.42 -31.09 -10.84
C GLU A 174 8.42 -29.79 -11.67
N PRO A 175 9.26 -28.80 -11.34
CA PRO A 175 9.21 -27.48 -11.98
C PRO A 175 9.67 -27.51 -13.44
N THR A 176 10.34 -28.56 -13.89
CA THR A 176 10.85 -28.71 -15.26
C THR A 176 9.92 -29.50 -16.18
N GLU A 177 8.88 -30.14 -15.65
CA GLU A 177 7.95 -30.96 -16.39
C GLU A 177 6.60 -30.26 -16.56
N LEU A 178 5.87 -30.65 -17.61
CA LEU A 178 4.52 -30.12 -17.84
C LEU A 178 3.51 -30.80 -16.90
N PRO A 179 2.52 -30.06 -16.39
CA PRO A 179 1.45 -30.65 -15.58
C PRO A 179 0.70 -31.74 -16.35
N SER A 180 0.48 -32.87 -15.70
CA SER A 180 -0.31 -33.98 -16.28
C SER A 180 -1.82 -33.76 -16.17
N THR A 181 -2.22 -32.86 -15.26
CA THR A 181 -3.62 -32.54 -14.96
C THR A 181 -3.90 -31.04 -15.16
N LEU A 182 -5.15 -30.74 -15.50
CA LEU A 182 -5.69 -29.39 -15.60
C LEU A 182 -7.14 -29.39 -15.12
N ARG A 183 -7.39 -28.83 -13.95
CA ARG A 183 -8.74 -28.75 -13.37
C ARG A 183 -9.56 -27.65 -14.04
N SER A 184 -10.89 -27.82 -14.07
CA SER A 184 -11.78 -26.80 -14.61
C SER A 184 -11.71 -25.49 -13.80
N PRO A 185 -11.93 -24.31 -14.42
CA PRO A 185 -11.87 -23.02 -13.74
C PRO A 185 -12.74 -22.93 -12.48
N GLN A 186 -13.96 -23.48 -12.52
CA GLN A 186 -14.88 -23.48 -11.37
C GLN A 186 -14.35 -24.33 -10.21
N THR A 187 -13.77 -25.49 -10.48
CA THR A 187 -13.16 -26.35 -9.45
C THR A 187 -11.97 -25.65 -8.78
N VAL A 188 -11.15 -24.95 -9.57
CA VAL A 188 -10.02 -24.16 -9.05
C VAL A 188 -10.51 -23.06 -8.12
N LEU A 189 -11.54 -22.29 -8.51
CA LEU A 189 -12.14 -21.27 -7.65
C LEU A 189 -12.74 -21.86 -6.37
N ASN A 190 -13.46 -22.98 -6.45
CA ASN A 190 -14.05 -23.65 -5.28
C ASN A 190 -12.98 -24.12 -4.28
N SER A 191 -11.84 -24.61 -4.79
CA SER A 191 -10.71 -25.07 -3.95
C SER A 191 -9.77 -23.95 -3.49
N GLN A 192 -9.84 -22.77 -4.12
CA GLN A 192 -8.95 -21.63 -3.90
C GLN A 192 -7.44 -21.95 -3.98
N ARG A 193 -7.07 -23.03 -4.68
CA ARG A 193 -5.69 -23.52 -4.82
C ARG A 193 -5.42 -23.90 -6.26
N GLY A 194 -4.32 -23.43 -6.83
CA GLY A 194 -3.99 -23.74 -8.21
C GLY A 194 -2.53 -23.60 -8.58
N THR A 195 -2.13 -24.30 -9.62
CA THR A 195 -0.83 -24.16 -10.29
C THR A 195 -0.83 -22.94 -11.22
N SER A 196 0.33 -22.51 -11.71
CA SER A 196 0.41 -21.40 -12.68
C SER A 196 -0.45 -21.65 -13.93
N LEU A 197 -0.58 -22.90 -14.38
CA LEU A 197 -1.47 -23.30 -15.49
C LEU A 197 -2.94 -22.99 -15.18
N GLU A 198 -3.39 -23.35 -13.98
CA GLU A 198 -4.78 -23.19 -13.55
C GLU A 198 -5.11 -21.71 -13.33
N TYR A 199 -4.17 -20.94 -12.79
CA TYR A 199 -4.25 -19.48 -12.69
C TYR A 199 -4.42 -18.83 -14.07
N ALA A 200 -3.57 -19.20 -15.04
CA ALA A 200 -3.66 -18.69 -16.41
C ALA A 200 -5.01 -19.07 -17.05
N ASN A 201 -5.47 -20.30 -16.85
CA ASN A 201 -6.72 -20.79 -17.42
C ASN A 201 -7.97 -20.08 -16.86
N VAL A 202 -8.01 -19.82 -15.54
CA VAL A 202 -9.09 -19.04 -14.90
C VAL A 202 -9.06 -17.61 -15.43
N LEU A 203 -7.90 -16.94 -15.40
CA LEU A 203 -7.78 -15.55 -15.85
C LEU A 203 -8.15 -15.40 -17.33
N CYS A 204 -7.60 -16.25 -18.20
CA CYS A 204 -7.89 -16.20 -19.63
C CYS A 204 -9.38 -16.42 -19.90
N SER A 205 -10.04 -17.34 -19.20
CA SER A 205 -11.50 -17.57 -19.31
C SER A 205 -12.33 -16.32 -18.96
N LEU A 206 -11.91 -15.53 -17.96
CA LEU A 206 -12.57 -14.27 -17.61
C LEU A 206 -12.32 -13.19 -18.66
N LEU A 207 -11.07 -13.06 -19.14
CA LEU A 207 -10.70 -12.06 -20.13
C LEU A 207 -11.36 -12.29 -21.50
N LEU A 208 -11.44 -13.55 -21.94
CA LEU A 208 -12.19 -13.94 -23.12
C LEU A 208 -13.69 -13.64 -22.96
N GLY A 209 -14.24 -13.86 -21.77
CA GLY A 209 -15.61 -13.47 -21.44
C GLY A 209 -15.85 -11.96 -21.57
N LEU A 210 -14.88 -11.15 -21.14
CA LEU A 210 -14.86 -9.69 -21.31
C LEU A 210 -14.44 -9.23 -22.71
N ASN A 211 -14.31 -10.15 -23.67
CA ASN A 211 -14.02 -9.89 -25.08
C ASN A 211 -12.62 -9.28 -25.34
N TYR A 212 -11.66 -9.52 -24.44
CA TYR A 212 -10.24 -9.32 -24.73
C TYR A 212 -9.72 -10.43 -25.63
N ASN A 213 -8.82 -10.09 -26.56
CA ASN A 213 -8.11 -11.09 -27.34
C ASN A 213 -6.97 -11.69 -26.50
N ALA A 214 -7.30 -12.73 -25.72
CA ALA A 214 -6.43 -13.31 -24.71
C ALA A 214 -6.05 -14.76 -25.04
N TYR A 215 -4.82 -15.14 -24.69
CA TYR A 215 -4.30 -16.48 -24.88
C TYR A 215 -3.60 -16.96 -23.62
N CYS A 216 -3.81 -18.23 -23.26
CA CYS A 216 -2.93 -18.91 -22.31
C CYS A 216 -1.60 -19.21 -23.00
N VAL A 217 -0.50 -18.95 -22.30
CA VAL A 217 0.86 -19.17 -22.78
C VAL A 217 1.51 -20.27 -21.96
N SER A 218 2.12 -21.25 -22.63
CA SER A 218 3.00 -22.25 -22.02
C SER A 218 4.43 -21.99 -22.45
N GLY A 219 5.33 -21.86 -21.47
CA GLY A 219 6.72 -21.56 -21.74
C GLY A 219 7.62 -21.71 -20.53
N TYR A 220 8.73 -20.98 -20.56
CA TYR A 220 9.74 -20.98 -19.51
C TYR A 220 9.88 -19.60 -18.91
N ALA A 221 10.04 -19.54 -17.59
CA ALA A 221 10.23 -18.29 -16.88
C ALA A 221 11.35 -18.39 -15.83
N SER A 222 11.81 -17.22 -15.40
CA SER A 222 12.72 -17.09 -14.26
C SER A 222 12.15 -17.70 -12.97
N LYS A 223 13.04 -18.12 -12.07
CA LYS A 223 12.67 -18.73 -10.78
C LYS A 223 11.66 -17.89 -9.99
N HIS A 224 11.90 -16.58 -9.87
CA HIS A 224 11.08 -15.71 -9.02
C HIS A 224 9.66 -15.55 -9.56
N LEU A 225 9.44 -15.59 -10.87
CA LEU A 225 8.08 -15.62 -11.43
C LEU A 225 7.38 -16.95 -11.14
N CYS A 226 8.06 -18.09 -11.35
CA CYS A 226 7.48 -19.42 -11.11
C CYS A 226 7.07 -19.63 -9.64
N GLU A 227 7.88 -19.13 -8.71
CA GLU A 227 7.69 -19.32 -7.27
C GLU A 227 6.92 -18.16 -6.60
N LEU A 228 6.48 -17.14 -7.36
CA LEU A 228 5.90 -15.90 -6.85
C LEU A 228 6.80 -15.22 -5.79
N ASP A 229 8.13 -15.33 -5.95
CA ASP A 229 9.09 -14.71 -5.05
C ASP A 229 9.24 -13.21 -5.38
N ARG A 230 8.77 -12.37 -4.46
CA ARG A 230 8.82 -10.90 -4.59
C ARG A 230 9.88 -10.27 -3.71
N SER A 231 10.76 -11.08 -3.11
CA SER A 231 11.77 -10.65 -2.13
C SER A 231 12.79 -9.66 -2.68
N GLN A 232 12.98 -9.56 -4.00
CA GLN A 232 13.89 -8.59 -4.62
C GLN A 232 13.17 -7.39 -5.22
N GLU A 233 11.84 -7.41 -5.28
CA GLU A 233 11.06 -6.32 -5.86
C GLU A 233 10.88 -5.16 -4.88
N SER A 234 10.74 -3.95 -5.43
CA SER A 234 10.23 -2.79 -4.68
C SER A 234 8.72 -2.90 -4.45
N CYS A 235 8.25 -2.54 -3.25
CA CYS A 235 6.83 -2.54 -2.95
C CYS A 235 6.08 -1.47 -3.77
N PRO A 236 5.03 -1.82 -4.53
CA PRO A 236 4.28 -0.87 -5.34
C PRO A 236 3.64 0.29 -4.55
N MET A 237 3.29 0.06 -3.28
CA MET A 237 2.71 1.06 -2.39
C MET A 237 3.67 2.23 -2.10
N LEU A 238 4.99 2.02 -2.20
CA LEU A 238 5.99 3.08 -1.99
C LEU A 238 5.87 4.17 -3.06
N GLY A 239 5.65 3.80 -4.32
CA GLY A 239 5.46 4.76 -5.41
C GLY A 239 4.22 5.64 -5.24
N GLN A 240 3.14 5.07 -4.72
CA GLN A 240 1.88 5.79 -4.45
C GLN A 240 1.99 6.73 -3.24
N LEU A 241 2.79 6.37 -2.24
CA LEU A 241 3.06 7.23 -1.08
C LEU A 241 3.83 8.49 -1.47
N ASN A 242 4.82 8.34 -2.36
CA ASN A 242 5.64 9.47 -2.83
C ASN A 242 4.84 10.46 -3.71
N GLN A 243 3.82 9.99 -4.44
CA GLN A 243 2.96 10.86 -5.26
C GLN A 243 1.99 11.73 -4.42
N LYS A 244 1.65 11.33 -3.19
CA LYS A 244 0.74 12.09 -2.32
C LYS A 244 1.39 13.28 -1.60
N HIS A 245 2.70 13.50 -1.77
CA HIS A 245 3.44 14.56 -1.07
C HIS A 245 4.08 15.61 -2.00
N VAL A 246 3.38 15.98 -3.07
CA VAL A 246 3.54 17.33 -3.63
C VAL A 246 2.30 18.12 -3.22
N PRO A 247 2.37 19.05 -2.27
CA PRO A 247 1.35 20.07 -2.18
C PRO A 247 1.41 20.83 -3.50
N GLU A 248 0.43 20.60 -4.38
CA GLU A 248 0.15 21.57 -5.43
C GLU A 248 0.02 22.93 -4.73
N PRO A 249 0.75 23.96 -5.16
CA PRO A 249 0.47 25.32 -4.73
C PRO A 249 -0.99 25.60 -5.11
N ARG A 250 -1.88 25.62 -4.13
CA ARG A 250 -3.25 26.10 -4.35
C ARG A 250 -3.13 27.60 -4.53
N ASP A 251 -3.17 28.04 -5.79
CA ASP A 251 -3.46 29.41 -6.14
C ASP A 251 -4.79 29.82 -5.47
N PRO A 252 -4.80 30.80 -4.55
CA PRO A 252 -6.02 31.41 -4.09
C PRO A 252 -6.41 32.49 -5.11
N ASP A 253 -7.22 32.12 -6.10
CA ASP A 253 -8.31 32.95 -6.67
C ASP A 253 -8.63 32.53 -8.11
N LYS A 254 -9.68 31.73 -8.25
CA LYS A 254 -10.51 31.70 -9.47
C LYS A 254 -11.96 31.75 -9.04
N ASN A 255 -12.40 32.95 -8.64
CA ASN A 255 -13.81 33.35 -8.61
C ASN A 255 -13.88 34.88 -8.50
N LEU A 256 -13.51 35.60 -9.57
CA LEU A 256 -14.03 36.93 -9.81
C LEU A 256 -14.39 37.10 -11.28
N VAL A 257 -15.54 37.71 -11.45
CA VAL A 257 -16.34 37.90 -12.65
C VAL A 257 -15.66 38.90 -13.57
N ASP A 258 -15.83 38.65 -14.86
CA ASP A 258 -15.56 39.55 -15.99
C ASP A 258 -16.04 40.99 -15.73
N ASN A 259 -15.14 41.95 -15.81
CA ASN A 259 -15.41 43.31 -16.27
C ASN A 259 -14.06 44.00 -16.55
N GLY A 260 -13.88 44.42 -17.79
CA GLY A 260 -12.72 45.19 -18.23
C GLY A 260 -12.62 46.55 -17.56
N ASP A 261 -11.40 46.95 -17.22
CA ASP A 261 -10.77 48.14 -17.80
C ASP A 261 -9.29 48.20 -17.40
N THR A 262 -8.49 48.58 -18.38
CA THR A 262 -7.06 48.96 -18.35
C THR A 262 -6.63 49.67 -17.06
N TYR A 263 -5.48 49.28 -16.47
CA TYR A 263 -4.28 50.11 -16.22
C TYR A 263 -3.18 49.26 -15.54
N ASN A 264 -1.93 49.45 -15.98
CA ASN A 264 -0.74 48.68 -15.63
C ASN A 264 -0.45 48.57 -14.11
N LEU A 265 -0.42 47.35 -13.55
CA LEU A 265 0.31 47.06 -12.31
C LEU A 265 1.65 46.39 -12.64
N LYS A 266 2.72 47.10 -12.30
CA LYS A 266 4.11 46.65 -12.36
C LYS A 266 4.29 45.52 -11.35
N MET A 267 4.49 44.28 -11.82
CA MET A 267 4.90 43.16 -10.96
C MET A 267 6.20 43.53 -10.24
N GLU A 268 6.20 43.49 -8.91
CA GLU A 268 7.43 43.51 -8.13
C GLU A 268 8.21 42.22 -8.42
N MET A 269 9.21 42.33 -9.29
CA MET A 269 10.24 41.30 -9.44
C MET A 269 10.97 41.18 -8.10
N LYS A 270 10.70 40.09 -7.37
CA LYS A 270 11.61 39.66 -6.30
C LYS A 270 12.96 39.37 -6.95
N LEU A 271 13.92 40.25 -6.69
CA LEU A 271 15.28 40.15 -7.16
C LEU A 271 16.01 39.03 -6.39
N HIS A 272 15.71 37.78 -6.72
CA HIS A 272 16.63 36.68 -6.42
C HIS A 272 17.58 36.57 -7.60
N SER A 273 18.87 36.82 -7.34
CA SER A 273 19.92 36.62 -8.33
C SER A 273 19.83 35.18 -8.84
N ASP A 274 19.60 34.99 -10.15
CA ASP A 274 19.54 33.68 -10.82
C ASP A 274 20.77 32.81 -10.51
N PHE A 275 21.88 33.44 -10.12
CA PHE A 275 23.09 32.77 -9.67
C PHE A 275 22.90 32.02 -8.34
N ILE A 276 22.18 32.61 -7.37
CA ILE A 276 21.93 31.99 -6.07
C ILE A 276 20.95 30.82 -6.21
N LEU A 277 19.91 30.97 -7.03
CA LEU A 277 18.97 29.89 -7.35
C LEU A 277 19.67 28.73 -8.06
N LYS A 278 20.58 29.02 -9.00
CA LYS A 278 21.44 27.99 -9.61
C LYS A 278 22.39 27.34 -8.61
N GLN A 279 22.95 28.08 -7.65
CA GLN A 279 23.81 27.50 -6.62
C GLN A 279 23.04 26.63 -5.63
N GLU A 280 21.83 27.03 -5.22
CA GLU A 280 20.96 26.21 -4.37
C GLU A 280 20.49 24.96 -5.09
N ASN A 281 20.05 25.05 -6.35
CA ASN A 281 19.69 23.88 -7.15
C ASN A 281 20.88 22.95 -7.34
N LYS A 282 22.08 23.49 -7.60
CA LYS A 282 23.29 22.67 -7.74
C LYS A 282 23.72 22.05 -6.40
N LYS A 283 23.48 22.71 -5.27
CA LYS A 283 23.69 22.15 -3.93
C LYS A 283 22.66 21.07 -3.59
N LEU A 284 21.39 21.25 -3.96
CA LEU A 284 20.31 20.27 -3.83
C LEU A 284 20.56 19.05 -4.72
N GLU A 285 20.98 19.25 -5.97
CA GLU A 285 21.41 18.18 -6.87
C GLU A 285 22.66 17.46 -6.34
N GLN A 286 23.63 18.19 -5.79
CA GLN A 286 24.81 17.59 -5.16
C GLN A 286 24.48 16.85 -3.85
N GLN A 287 23.53 17.34 -3.05
CA GLN A 287 23.04 16.66 -1.85
C GLN A 287 22.23 15.42 -2.22
N GLN A 288 21.37 15.48 -3.25
CA GLN A 288 20.66 14.32 -3.80
C GLN A 288 21.62 13.28 -4.41
N GLN A 289 22.73 13.72 -5.00
CA GLN A 289 23.79 12.84 -5.49
C GLN A 289 24.73 12.29 -4.40
N HIS A 290 24.80 12.92 -3.22
CA HIS A 290 25.60 12.45 -2.07
C HIS A 290 24.78 11.67 -1.02
N GLU A 291 23.44 11.74 -1.06
CA GLU A 291 22.54 11.00 -0.18
C GLU A 291 22.00 9.68 -0.76
N GLU A 292 22.54 9.20 -1.89
CA GLU A 292 22.51 7.76 -2.13
C GLU A 292 23.60 7.12 -1.25
N PRO A 293 23.24 6.34 -0.21
CA PRO A 293 24.23 5.55 0.48
C PRO A 293 24.83 4.62 -0.58
N ARG A 294 26.14 4.77 -0.87
CA ARG A 294 26.91 3.72 -1.54
C ARG A 294 26.95 2.50 -0.63
N SER A 295 25.85 1.76 -0.57
CA SER A 295 25.87 0.37 -0.15
C SER A 295 26.66 -0.39 -1.21
N GLU A 296 27.66 -1.16 -0.78
CA GLU A 296 28.31 -2.13 -1.65
C GLU A 296 27.22 -2.94 -2.38
N PRO A 297 27.33 -3.16 -3.70
CA PRO A 297 26.36 -3.98 -4.41
C PRO A 297 26.32 -5.35 -3.73
N ASP A 298 25.13 -5.77 -3.32
CA ASP A 298 24.91 -7.09 -2.74
C ASP A 298 25.59 -8.14 -3.64
N PRO A 299 26.23 -9.18 -3.05
CA PRO A 299 26.82 -10.24 -3.84
C PRO A 299 25.76 -10.79 -4.79
N ALA A 300 26.10 -10.89 -6.07
CA ALA A 300 25.18 -11.38 -7.09
C ALA A 300 24.58 -12.71 -6.62
N PRO A 301 23.26 -12.90 -6.73
CA PRO A 301 22.63 -14.14 -6.32
C PRO A 301 23.32 -15.31 -7.04
N PRO A 302 23.44 -16.47 -6.37
CA PRO A 302 24.06 -17.63 -6.99
C PRO A 302 23.34 -17.95 -8.31
N PRO A 303 24.09 -18.34 -9.36
CA PRO A 303 23.49 -18.64 -10.66
C PRO A 303 22.46 -19.75 -10.50
N ASP A 304 21.28 -19.54 -11.08
CA ASP A 304 20.15 -20.44 -10.97
C ASP A 304 20.39 -21.72 -11.79
N PRO A 305 20.47 -22.91 -11.16
CA PRO A 305 20.74 -24.17 -11.87
C PRO A 305 19.67 -24.56 -12.89
N LEU A 306 18.44 -24.06 -12.73
CA LEU A 306 17.30 -24.37 -13.59
C LEU A 306 16.88 -23.17 -14.46
N TRP A 307 17.80 -22.22 -14.67
CA TRP A 307 17.55 -21.07 -15.55
C TRP A 307 17.11 -21.53 -16.95
N GLY A 308 15.94 -21.06 -17.39
CA GLY A 308 15.38 -21.43 -18.70
C GLY A 308 14.75 -22.83 -18.77
N LEU A 309 14.75 -23.59 -17.68
CA LEU A 309 14.21 -24.96 -17.65
C LEU A 309 12.86 -25.06 -16.92
N ARG A 310 12.52 -24.09 -16.06
CA ARG A 310 11.26 -24.09 -15.30
C ARG A 310 10.08 -23.76 -16.19
N VAL A 311 9.10 -24.63 -16.17
CA VAL A 311 7.81 -24.46 -16.84
C VAL A 311 6.99 -23.42 -16.09
N HIS A 312 6.45 -22.46 -16.82
CA HIS A 312 5.51 -21.47 -16.30
C HIS A 312 4.38 -21.20 -17.29
N PHE A 313 3.27 -20.72 -16.77
CA PHE A 313 2.11 -20.36 -17.57
C PHE A 313 1.62 -18.97 -17.22
N TRP A 314 1.32 -18.19 -18.24
CA TRP A 314 0.86 -16.81 -18.11
C TRP A 314 -0.15 -16.49 -19.20
N VAL A 315 -0.68 -15.26 -19.21
CA VAL A 315 -1.67 -14.82 -20.20
C VAL A 315 -1.06 -13.77 -21.11
N LEU A 316 -1.22 -13.95 -22.43
CA LEU A 316 -0.94 -12.95 -23.44
C LEU A 316 -2.24 -12.23 -23.81
N VAL A 317 -2.19 -10.90 -23.84
CA VAL A 317 -3.27 -10.07 -24.38
C VAL A 317 -2.73 -9.36 -25.62
N VAL A 318 -3.36 -9.62 -26.76
CA VAL A 318 -2.98 -9.04 -28.06
C VAL A 318 -3.75 -7.73 -28.28
N ALA A 319 -3.07 -6.74 -28.85
CA ALA A 319 -3.63 -5.44 -29.18
C ALA A 319 -4.78 -5.55 -30.21
N GLY A 320 -5.68 -4.57 -30.17
CA GLY A 320 -6.78 -4.45 -31.14
C GLY A 320 -8.19 -4.57 -30.57
N SER A 321 -8.35 -4.95 -29.30
CA SER A 321 -9.63 -4.97 -28.57
C SER A 321 -9.57 -4.10 -27.31
N HIS A 322 -10.71 -3.50 -26.90
CA HIS A 322 -10.87 -2.77 -25.63
C HIS A 322 -9.81 -1.68 -25.32
N SER A 323 -9.37 -0.92 -26.33
CA SER A 323 -8.36 0.16 -26.20
C SER A 323 -6.96 -0.33 -25.77
N VAL A 324 -6.66 -1.62 -25.96
CA VAL A 324 -5.29 -2.14 -25.80
C VAL A 324 -4.45 -1.76 -27.01
N GLU A 325 -3.47 -0.88 -26.79
CA GLU A 325 -2.60 -0.34 -27.85
C GLU A 325 -1.42 -1.25 -28.21
N ARG A 326 -0.94 -2.06 -27.27
CA ARG A 326 0.26 -2.90 -27.42
C ARG A 326 0.05 -4.26 -26.78
N ASP A 327 0.71 -5.27 -27.33
CA ASP A 327 0.70 -6.62 -26.78
C ASP A 327 1.43 -6.65 -25.44
N PHE A 328 0.87 -7.38 -24.49
CA PHE A 328 1.45 -7.50 -23.17
C PHE A 328 1.15 -8.84 -22.53
N PHE A 329 1.98 -9.20 -21.56
CA PHE A 329 1.77 -10.36 -20.72
C PHE A 329 1.16 -9.96 -19.38
N ILE A 330 0.35 -10.86 -18.83
CA ILE A 330 -0.10 -10.82 -17.46
C ILE A 330 0.45 -12.06 -16.77
N ASP A 331 1.24 -11.86 -15.72
CA ASP A 331 1.55 -12.95 -14.80
C ASP A 331 0.34 -13.13 -13.87
N PRO A 332 -0.40 -14.25 -13.98
CA PRO A 332 -1.64 -14.42 -13.23
C PRO A 332 -1.38 -14.64 -11.73
N LEU A 333 -0.18 -15.08 -11.35
CA LEU A 333 0.20 -15.27 -9.95
C LEU A 333 0.31 -13.95 -9.20
N SER A 334 0.97 -12.95 -9.80
CA SER A 334 1.13 -11.62 -9.22
C SER A 334 0.04 -10.61 -9.61
N GLY A 335 -0.73 -10.92 -10.67
CA GLY A 335 -1.72 -10.01 -11.25
C GLY A 335 -1.13 -8.80 -11.96
N LYS A 336 0.18 -8.82 -12.28
CA LYS A 336 0.90 -7.71 -12.90
C LYS A 336 0.99 -7.85 -14.41
N GLN A 337 1.02 -6.71 -15.08
CA GLN A 337 1.34 -6.61 -16.50
C GLN A 337 2.86 -6.49 -16.73
N PHE A 338 3.32 -7.13 -17.79
CA PHE A 338 4.68 -7.06 -18.30
C PHE A 338 4.67 -6.77 -19.80
N PRO A 339 5.68 -6.05 -20.33
CA PRO A 339 5.90 -5.99 -21.77
C PRO A 339 6.08 -7.41 -22.35
N ALA A 340 5.58 -7.66 -23.56
CA ALA A 340 5.66 -8.99 -24.18
C ALA A 340 7.10 -9.49 -24.47
N GLY A 341 8.12 -8.61 -24.37
CA GLY A 341 9.54 -8.94 -24.48
C GLY A 341 10.32 -8.90 -23.16
N HIS A 342 9.64 -8.96 -22.01
CA HIS A 342 10.27 -8.84 -20.70
C HIS A 342 11.26 -10.01 -20.43
N PRO A 343 12.48 -9.74 -19.90
CA PRO A 343 13.57 -10.72 -19.81
C PRO A 343 13.29 -11.92 -18.91
N ASP A 344 12.34 -11.82 -17.99
CA ASP A 344 11.98 -12.92 -17.09
C ASP A 344 11.13 -14.02 -17.76
N PHE A 345 10.57 -13.74 -18.95
CA PHE A 345 9.91 -14.75 -19.78
C PHE A 345 10.93 -15.26 -20.80
N LEU A 346 11.47 -16.45 -20.53
CA LEU A 346 12.67 -16.98 -21.15
C LEU A 346 12.42 -17.68 -22.49
N GLY A 347 11.19 -18.18 -22.71
CA GLY A 347 10.78 -18.77 -23.97
C GLY A 347 9.33 -19.21 -23.97
N VAL A 348 8.74 -19.35 -25.16
CA VAL A 348 7.35 -19.80 -25.35
C VAL A 348 7.31 -20.98 -26.30
N GLU A 349 6.64 -22.04 -25.87
CA GLU A 349 6.46 -23.28 -26.62
C GLU A 349 5.14 -23.28 -27.39
N SER A 350 4.06 -22.86 -26.73
CA SER A 350 2.72 -22.85 -27.31
C SER A 350 1.81 -21.81 -26.65
N VAL A 351 0.85 -21.30 -27.42
CA VAL A 351 -0.23 -20.44 -26.95
C VAL A 351 -1.58 -21.02 -27.38
N TRP A 352 -2.63 -20.80 -26.60
CA TRP A 352 -3.96 -21.28 -26.96
C TRP A 352 -5.07 -20.38 -26.44
N ASN A 353 -6.20 -20.41 -27.14
CA ASN A 353 -7.45 -19.76 -26.74
C ASN A 353 -8.62 -20.75 -26.97
N GLU A 354 -9.86 -20.26 -26.99
CA GLU A 354 -11.06 -21.08 -27.24
C GLU A 354 -11.13 -21.61 -28.69
N PHE A 355 -10.38 -21.01 -29.63
CA PHE A 355 -10.45 -21.34 -31.06
C PHE A 355 -9.38 -22.33 -31.53
N ASN A 356 -8.17 -22.30 -30.97
CA ASN A 356 -7.12 -23.25 -31.35
C ASN A 356 -5.92 -23.27 -30.37
N VAL A 357 -5.01 -24.22 -30.61
CA VAL A 357 -3.66 -24.24 -30.06
C VAL A 357 -2.67 -23.88 -31.17
N TYR A 358 -1.74 -22.99 -30.87
CA TYR A 358 -0.70 -22.50 -31.77
C TYR A 358 0.67 -22.84 -31.18
N ILE A 359 1.50 -23.51 -31.96
CA ILE A 359 2.84 -23.94 -31.57
C ILE A 359 3.86 -22.98 -32.14
N ASN A 360 4.77 -22.50 -31.29
CA ASN A 360 5.87 -21.66 -31.75
C ASN A 360 6.87 -22.52 -32.53
N MET A 361 7.14 -22.12 -33.78
CA MET A 361 8.05 -22.82 -34.69
C MET A 361 9.40 -22.11 -34.84
N GLU A 362 9.59 -20.95 -34.21
CA GLU A 362 10.86 -20.23 -34.28
C GLU A 362 11.99 -20.93 -33.52
N ILE A 363 13.17 -20.90 -34.12
CA ILE A 363 14.41 -21.46 -33.53
C ILE A 363 15.01 -20.39 -32.61
N TRP A 364 15.30 -20.75 -31.36
CA TRP A 364 15.77 -19.89 -30.26
C TRP A 364 17.01 -19.00 -30.52
N ALA A 365 17.64 -19.07 -31.69
CA ALA A 365 18.90 -18.40 -32.02
C ALA A 365 18.83 -16.86 -32.08
N LYS A 366 17.65 -16.25 -32.19
CA LYS A 366 17.48 -14.78 -32.33
C LYS A 366 16.96 -14.07 -31.08
N GLY A 367 16.64 -14.82 -30.02
CA GLY A 367 15.98 -14.26 -28.84
C GLY A 367 14.52 -13.89 -29.11
N PHE A 368 13.68 -14.09 -28.10
CA PHE A 368 12.22 -13.93 -28.16
C PHE A 368 11.74 -12.45 -28.13
N GLN A 369 12.65 -11.51 -27.86
CA GLN A 369 12.34 -10.09 -27.65
C GLN A 369 11.87 -9.33 -28.91
N HIS A 370 12.02 -9.93 -30.10
CA HIS A 370 11.60 -9.35 -31.38
C HIS A 370 10.48 -10.14 -32.07
N MET A 371 9.84 -11.08 -31.37
CA MET A 371 8.75 -11.88 -31.93
C MET A 371 7.49 -11.04 -32.13
N VAL A 372 6.81 -11.23 -33.25
CA VAL A 372 5.52 -10.60 -33.53
C VAL A 372 4.42 -11.47 -32.93
N TRP A 373 3.58 -10.88 -32.09
CA TRP A 373 2.52 -11.59 -31.37
C TRP A 373 1.25 -11.72 -32.20
N ASP A 374 1.36 -12.49 -33.27
CA ASP A 374 0.24 -12.87 -34.11
C ASP A 374 0.16 -14.39 -34.24
N PRO A 375 -0.54 -15.09 -33.30
CA PRO A 375 -0.65 -16.55 -33.34
C PRO A 375 -1.27 -17.10 -34.64
N GLU A 376 -1.97 -16.26 -35.41
CA GLU A 376 -2.56 -16.65 -36.70
C GLU A 376 -1.58 -16.54 -37.88
N ASP A 377 -0.38 -15.97 -37.68
CA ASP A 377 0.68 -15.93 -38.69
C ASP A 377 1.34 -17.31 -38.85
N GLN A 378 0.99 -17.98 -39.96
CA GLN A 378 1.50 -19.31 -40.30
C GLN A 378 3.01 -19.37 -40.59
N SER A 379 3.69 -18.23 -40.72
CA SER A 379 5.14 -18.18 -40.92
C SER A 379 5.92 -18.45 -39.62
N GLN A 380 5.36 -18.08 -38.48
CA GLN A 380 5.98 -18.22 -37.15
C GLN A 380 5.27 -19.26 -36.27
N TRP A 381 3.98 -19.48 -36.50
CA TRP A 381 3.13 -20.34 -35.68
C TRP A 381 2.51 -21.48 -36.49
N GLN A 382 2.46 -22.67 -35.89
CA GLN A 382 1.77 -23.83 -36.45
C GLN A 382 0.49 -24.13 -35.67
N THR A 383 -0.66 -24.15 -36.36
CA THR A 383 -1.96 -24.53 -35.80
C THR A 383 -2.06 -26.04 -35.59
N VAL A 384 -2.57 -26.47 -34.44
CA VAL A 384 -2.76 -27.91 -34.14
C VAL A 384 -3.99 -28.48 -34.83
N VAL A 385 -5.11 -27.75 -34.83
CA VAL A 385 -6.36 -28.18 -35.49
C VAL A 385 -6.52 -27.39 -36.78
N PRO A 386 -6.24 -27.96 -37.97
CA PRO A 386 -6.36 -27.23 -39.22
C PRO A 386 -7.83 -26.96 -39.59
N GLY A 387 -8.10 -25.84 -40.26
CA GLY A 387 -9.44 -25.51 -40.77
C GLY A 387 -10.40 -24.90 -39.73
N THR A 388 -9.90 -24.55 -38.54
CA THR A 388 -10.71 -23.86 -37.53
C THR A 388 -11.01 -22.41 -37.89
N THR A 389 -12.20 -21.95 -37.54
CA THR A 389 -12.59 -20.54 -37.66
C THR A 389 -11.68 -19.67 -36.78
N SER A 390 -10.98 -18.71 -37.39
CA SER A 390 -10.08 -17.78 -36.69
C SER A 390 -10.79 -16.54 -36.16
N TRP A 391 -10.18 -15.86 -35.19
CA TRP A 391 -10.74 -14.64 -34.60
C TRP A 391 -10.83 -13.51 -35.64
N LYS A 392 -9.79 -13.33 -36.47
CA LYS A 392 -9.81 -12.31 -37.54
C LYS A 392 -10.89 -12.59 -38.58
N GLN A 393 -11.18 -13.85 -38.89
CA GLN A 393 -12.28 -14.22 -39.78
C GLN A 393 -13.63 -13.82 -39.18
N LEU A 394 -13.85 -14.07 -37.88
CA LEU A 394 -15.06 -13.66 -37.18
C LEU A 394 -15.23 -12.14 -37.11
N GLN A 395 -14.15 -11.40 -36.86
CA GLN A 395 -14.17 -9.93 -36.88
C GLN A 395 -14.49 -9.38 -38.26
N THR A 396 -13.84 -9.90 -39.30
CA THR A 396 -14.09 -9.50 -40.69
C THR A 396 -15.54 -9.78 -41.08
N GLU A 397 -16.07 -10.92 -40.68
CA GLU A 397 -17.46 -11.30 -40.92
C GLU A 397 -18.45 -10.43 -40.14
N ALA A 398 -18.15 -10.07 -38.89
CA ALA A 398 -18.96 -9.14 -38.10
C ALA A 398 -19.00 -7.73 -38.72
N VAL A 399 -17.86 -7.23 -39.18
CA VAL A 399 -17.76 -5.96 -39.92
C VAL A 399 -18.54 -6.05 -41.24
N ARG A 400 -18.39 -7.15 -42.00
CA ARG A 400 -19.17 -7.38 -43.22
C ARG A 400 -20.66 -7.37 -42.94
N ARG A 401 -21.14 -8.01 -41.87
CA ARG A 401 -22.55 -7.98 -41.47
C ARG A 401 -23.02 -6.58 -41.12
N GLN A 402 -22.23 -5.80 -40.37
CA GLN A 402 -22.56 -4.39 -40.07
C GLN A 402 -22.63 -3.51 -41.33
N VAL A 403 -21.77 -3.75 -42.33
CA VAL A 403 -21.77 -3.03 -43.61
C VAL A 403 -22.92 -3.50 -44.51
N MET A 404 -23.20 -4.81 -44.59
CA MET A 404 -24.32 -5.36 -45.36
C MET A 404 -25.68 -5.01 -44.76
N THR A 405 -25.77 -4.69 -43.46
CA THR A 405 -27.00 -4.14 -42.87
C THR A 405 -27.34 -2.74 -43.44
N LYS A 406 -26.41 -2.06 -44.14
CA LYS A 406 -26.62 -0.78 -44.83
C LYS A 406 -26.78 -0.89 -46.35
N MET A 407 -26.66 -2.07 -46.96
CA MET A 407 -26.87 -2.29 -48.39
C MET A 407 -27.68 -3.57 -48.62
N SER A 408 -28.89 -3.42 -49.16
CA SER A 408 -29.72 -4.56 -49.52
C SER A 408 -29.15 -5.32 -50.72
N GLN A 409 -28.57 -6.49 -50.47
CA GLN A 409 -28.94 -7.81 -51.02
C GLN A 409 -27.84 -8.82 -50.68
N PRO A 410 -28.15 -9.99 -50.09
CA PRO A 410 -27.16 -11.02 -49.85
C PRO A 410 -26.92 -11.82 -51.13
N ASP A 411 -25.71 -11.71 -51.70
CA ASP A 411 -25.21 -12.69 -52.67
C ASP A 411 -25.05 -14.04 -51.96
N LYS A 412 -25.68 -15.09 -52.50
CA LYS A 412 -25.76 -16.43 -51.88
C LYS A 412 -24.56 -17.34 -52.17
N ASP A 413 -23.51 -16.85 -52.84
CA ASP A 413 -22.48 -17.72 -53.42
C ASP A 413 -21.06 -17.47 -52.87
N THR A 414 -20.92 -17.34 -51.55
CA THR A 414 -19.64 -17.62 -50.86
C THR A 414 -19.89 -18.35 -49.56
N VAL A 415 -20.15 -19.66 -49.65
CA VAL A 415 -20.06 -20.56 -48.49
C VAL A 415 -18.57 -20.69 -48.14
N PRO A 416 -18.12 -20.39 -46.90
CA PRO A 416 -16.75 -20.64 -46.51
C PRO A 416 -16.42 -22.13 -46.66
N LEU A 417 -15.33 -22.41 -47.36
CA LEU A 417 -14.77 -23.74 -47.60
C LEU A 417 -14.43 -24.39 -46.24
N TYR A 418 -15.29 -25.28 -45.74
CA TYR A 418 -15.10 -26.12 -44.55
C TYR A 418 -14.48 -25.42 -43.32
N SER A 419 -15.28 -24.64 -42.59
CA SER A 419 -14.93 -24.23 -41.23
C SER A 419 -15.24 -25.36 -40.24
N TYR A 420 -14.20 -25.95 -39.64
CA TYR A 420 -14.36 -26.88 -38.52
C TYR A 420 -14.45 -26.08 -37.23
N ASP A 421 -15.61 -26.02 -36.58
CA ASP A 421 -15.75 -25.28 -35.32
C ASP A 421 -15.25 -26.13 -34.15
N MET A 422 -14.50 -25.49 -33.23
CA MET A 422 -14.02 -26.17 -32.03
C MET A 422 -15.19 -26.60 -31.13
N PRO A 423 -15.12 -27.77 -30.48
CA PRO A 423 -16.14 -28.22 -29.55
C PRO A 423 -16.34 -27.18 -28.43
N LEU A 424 -17.60 -27.04 -27.99
CA LEU A 424 -17.91 -26.19 -26.84
C LEU A 424 -17.15 -26.66 -25.60
N SER A 425 -16.78 -25.70 -24.75
CA SER A 425 -16.11 -26.01 -23.50
C SER A 425 -16.96 -26.93 -22.62
N TRP A 426 -16.33 -27.99 -22.11
CA TRP A 426 -16.92 -28.98 -21.21
C TRP A 426 -17.12 -28.46 -19.78
N CYS A 427 -16.48 -27.34 -19.44
CA CYS A 427 -16.51 -26.73 -18.12
C CYS A 427 -17.82 -25.97 -17.88
N THR A 428 -18.26 -25.95 -16.61
CA THR A 428 -19.31 -25.05 -16.15
C THR A 428 -18.86 -23.59 -16.20
N LYS A 429 -19.81 -22.65 -16.33
CA LYS A 429 -19.51 -21.21 -16.31
C LYS A 429 -18.98 -20.81 -14.94
N ILE A 430 -17.92 -20.00 -14.92
CA ILE A 430 -17.37 -19.41 -13.71
C ILE A 430 -18.46 -18.61 -12.95
N GLN A 431 -18.67 -18.94 -11.68
CA GLN A 431 -19.56 -18.21 -10.77
C GLN A 431 -18.70 -17.49 -9.73
N ILE A 432 -18.73 -16.16 -9.75
CA ILE A 432 -18.10 -15.30 -8.74
C ILE A 432 -19.24 -14.55 -8.05
N THR A 433 -19.26 -14.57 -6.73
CA THR A 433 -20.26 -13.87 -5.92
C THR A 433 -19.65 -12.63 -5.24
N ASP A 434 -20.50 -11.70 -4.77
CA ASP A 434 -20.02 -10.57 -3.95
C ASP A 434 -19.28 -11.04 -2.70
N ARG A 435 -19.69 -12.18 -2.14
CA ARG A 435 -19.00 -12.81 -1.02
C ARG A 435 -17.56 -13.22 -1.38
N ASP A 436 -17.32 -13.71 -2.59
CA ASP A 436 -15.97 -14.09 -3.03
C ASP A 436 -15.08 -12.85 -3.20
N LEU A 437 -15.67 -11.73 -3.65
CA LEU A 437 -15.00 -10.42 -3.70
C LEU A 437 -14.73 -9.81 -2.33
N GLU A 438 -15.56 -10.09 -1.32
CA GLU A 438 -15.31 -9.69 0.07
C GLU A 438 -14.24 -10.56 0.72
N MET A 439 -14.30 -11.87 0.51
CA MET A 439 -13.45 -12.89 1.13
C MET A 439 -12.14 -13.12 0.37
N ARG A 440 -11.61 -12.05 -0.26
CA ARG A 440 -10.56 -12.09 -1.30
C ARG A 440 -9.38 -13.00 -1.05
N TRP A 441 -8.99 -13.25 0.19
CA TRP A 441 -7.82 -14.06 0.52
C TRP A 441 -8.23 -15.37 1.19
N PRO A 442 -7.73 -16.53 0.72
CA PRO A 442 -7.92 -17.79 1.40
C PRO A 442 -7.40 -17.70 2.84
N GLY A 443 -8.21 -18.11 3.82
CA GLY A 443 -7.88 -17.96 5.25
C GLY A 443 -8.04 -16.54 5.81
N GLY A 444 -8.46 -15.57 5.00
CA GLY A 444 -8.82 -14.21 5.42
C GLY A 444 -7.68 -13.19 5.42
N PHE A 445 -6.46 -13.58 5.07
CA PHE A 445 -5.32 -12.67 5.00
C PHE A 445 -4.27 -13.13 4.00
N LYS A 446 -3.39 -12.22 3.56
CA LYS A 446 -2.26 -12.49 2.67
C LYS A 446 -1.07 -11.64 3.05
N VAL A 447 0.09 -12.27 3.18
CA VAL A 447 1.37 -11.60 3.47
C VAL A 447 2.25 -11.66 2.23
N THR A 448 2.80 -10.52 1.82
CA THR A 448 3.73 -10.41 0.70
C THR A 448 5.03 -9.77 1.16
N HIS A 449 6.15 -10.44 0.93
CA HIS A 449 7.47 -9.96 1.28
C HIS A 449 8.16 -9.32 0.06
N PHE A 450 8.64 -8.10 0.24
CA PHE A 450 9.43 -7.32 -0.72
C PHE A 450 10.87 -7.16 -0.24
N LYS A 451 11.73 -6.49 -1.02
CA LYS A 451 13.15 -6.26 -0.66
C LYS A 451 13.33 -5.59 0.71
N GLN A 452 12.61 -4.51 0.96
CA GLN A 452 12.67 -3.74 2.21
C GLN A 452 11.29 -3.47 2.80
N ALA A 453 10.29 -4.28 2.41
CA ALA A 453 8.94 -4.12 2.92
C ALA A 453 8.24 -5.46 3.15
N MET A 454 7.24 -5.44 4.01
CA MET A 454 6.27 -6.50 4.22
C MET A 454 4.89 -5.88 4.11
N LEU A 455 4.04 -6.44 3.26
CA LEU A 455 2.67 -6.00 3.06
C LEU A 455 1.73 -7.12 3.52
N GLU A 456 0.91 -6.81 4.51
CA GLU A 456 -0.14 -7.68 5.02
C GLU A 456 -1.49 -7.10 4.57
N ASN A 457 -2.34 -7.93 3.97
CA ASN A 457 -3.72 -7.58 3.65
C ASN A 457 -4.66 -8.52 4.38
N PHE A 458 -5.76 -7.98 4.88
CA PHE A 458 -6.76 -8.68 5.68
C PHE A 458 -8.15 -8.41 5.11
N ILE A 459 -9.02 -9.43 5.11
CA ILE A 459 -10.43 -9.23 4.77
C ILE A 459 -11.09 -8.30 5.80
N PRO A 460 -12.15 -7.56 5.43
CA PRO A 460 -12.90 -6.74 6.38
C PRO A 460 -13.33 -7.54 7.61
N PHE A 461 -13.14 -6.94 8.78
CA PHE A 461 -13.46 -7.53 10.09
C PHE A 461 -12.64 -8.78 10.51
N PHE A 462 -11.57 -9.13 9.78
CA PHE A 462 -10.64 -10.17 10.23
C PHE A 462 -9.89 -9.73 11.49
N CYS A 463 -9.30 -8.55 11.45
CA CYS A 463 -8.63 -7.96 12.59
C CYS A 463 -9.64 -7.25 13.51
N PRO A 464 -9.63 -7.50 14.82
CA PRO A 464 -10.58 -6.89 15.76
C PRO A 464 -10.40 -5.37 15.90
N ASP A 465 -9.19 -4.87 15.61
CA ASP A 465 -8.86 -3.45 15.57
C ASP A 465 -9.28 -2.76 14.25
N GLY A 466 -9.82 -3.51 13.28
CA GLY A 466 -10.29 -2.99 12.00
C GLY A 466 -9.20 -2.73 10.96
N VAL A 467 -7.96 -3.21 11.19
CA VAL A 467 -6.89 -3.15 10.17
C VAL A 467 -7.27 -4.01 8.96
N VAL A 468 -7.14 -3.43 7.76
CA VAL A 468 -7.35 -4.13 6.47
C VAL A 468 -6.06 -4.23 5.65
N THR A 469 -5.12 -3.32 5.87
CA THR A 469 -3.79 -3.37 5.24
C THR A 469 -2.75 -2.87 6.22
N ARG A 470 -1.61 -3.57 6.32
CA ARG A 470 -0.42 -3.12 7.05
C ARG A 470 0.80 -3.19 6.13
N LEU A 471 1.52 -2.08 6.04
CA LEU A 471 2.80 -1.97 5.36
C LEU A 471 3.89 -1.71 6.40
N THR A 472 4.82 -2.65 6.53
CA THR A 472 6.02 -2.51 7.36
C THR A 472 7.22 -2.28 6.45
N LEU A 473 7.90 -1.15 6.62
CA LEU A 473 9.14 -0.80 5.93
C LEU A 473 10.32 -1.05 6.85
N TYR A 474 11.39 -1.62 6.31
CA TYR A 474 12.61 -1.95 7.04
C TYR A 474 13.76 -1.06 6.57
N GLN A 475 14.66 -0.71 7.49
CA GLN A 475 15.87 0.05 7.16
C GLN A 475 16.83 -0.80 6.32
N ASP A 476 16.89 -2.10 6.62
CA ASP A 476 17.84 -3.04 6.04
C ASP A 476 17.13 -4.09 5.16
N PRO A 477 17.78 -4.59 4.08
CA PRO A 477 17.25 -5.68 3.26
C PRO A 477 17.08 -6.99 4.03
N LYS A 478 17.81 -7.17 5.14
CA LYS A 478 17.71 -8.33 6.03
C LYS A 478 16.51 -8.25 6.98
N LYS A 479 15.73 -7.15 6.93
CA LYS A 479 14.48 -6.95 7.70
C LYS A 479 14.65 -7.07 9.21
N THR A 480 15.79 -6.64 9.74
CA THR A 480 16.09 -6.71 11.16
C THR A 480 15.55 -5.50 11.92
N GLN A 481 15.49 -4.32 11.28
CA GLN A 481 15.06 -3.08 11.92
C GLN A 481 13.89 -2.43 11.16
N VAL A 482 12.76 -2.27 11.87
CA VAL A 482 11.57 -1.60 11.34
C VAL A 482 11.79 -0.09 11.31
N GLN A 483 11.63 0.52 10.14
CA GLN A 483 11.72 1.96 9.93
C GLN A 483 10.36 2.64 10.10
N THR A 484 9.33 2.08 9.47
CA THR A 484 8.00 2.70 9.42
C THR A 484 6.94 1.61 9.36
N VAL A 485 5.88 1.78 10.13
CA VAL A 485 4.69 0.93 10.06
C VAL A 485 3.52 1.81 9.67
N LYS A 486 2.86 1.45 8.58
CA LYS A 486 1.68 2.15 8.07
C LYS A 486 0.51 1.19 8.03
N GLU A 487 -0.60 1.57 8.65
CA GLU A 487 -1.80 0.75 8.74
C GLU A 487 -3.00 1.51 8.18
N TRP A 488 -3.86 0.80 7.47
CA TRP A 488 -5.13 1.30 6.97
C TRP A 488 -6.26 0.53 7.62
N PHE A 489 -7.28 1.28 8.02
CA PHE A 489 -8.40 0.78 8.79
C PHE A 489 -9.71 0.97 8.03
N GLN A 490 -10.64 0.06 8.27
CA GLN A 490 -11.99 0.15 7.73
C GLN A 490 -13.01 -0.15 8.83
N ASN A 491 -14.21 0.40 8.67
CA ASN A 491 -15.36 0.12 9.53
C ASN A 491 -15.15 0.48 11.01
N ARG A 492 -14.19 1.35 11.37
CA ARG A 492 -14.04 1.80 12.75
C ARG A 492 -15.04 2.91 13.08
N VAL A 493 -15.72 2.79 14.23
CA VAL A 493 -16.69 3.78 14.73
C VAL A 493 -16.03 5.13 15.03
N ASP A 494 -14.75 5.10 15.43
CA ASP A 494 -13.95 6.30 15.71
C ASP A 494 -13.48 7.02 14.43
N LEU A 495 -13.83 6.49 13.26
CA LEU A 495 -13.51 7.04 11.94
C LEU A 495 -12.01 7.15 11.65
N LEU A 496 -11.16 6.41 12.36
CA LEU A 496 -9.74 6.29 12.02
C LEU A 496 -9.59 5.57 10.67
N MET A 497 -8.81 6.17 9.76
CA MET A 497 -8.60 5.64 8.41
C MET A 497 -7.18 5.11 8.21
N GLU A 498 -6.19 5.81 8.76
CA GLU A 498 -4.78 5.51 8.54
C GLU A 498 -3.97 5.89 9.77
N THR A 499 -2.99 5.06 10.11
CA THR A 499 -1.92 5.38 11.04
C THR A 499 -0.58 5.18 10.36
N GLU A 500 0.40 6.00 10.72
CA GLU A 500 1.77 5.89 10.26
C GLU A 500 2.70 6.16 11.44
N THR A 501 3.48 5.17 11.84
CA THR A 501 4.46 5.28 12.91
C THR A 501 5.86 5.18 12.33
N ARG A 502 6.65 6.25 12.51
CA ARG A 502 8.03 6.37 12.04
C ARG A 502 8.89 6.93 13.15
N GLU A 503 9.97 6.22 13.51
CA GLU A 503 10.99 6.70 14.46
C GLU A 503 10.41 7.20 15.80
N GLY A 504 9.31 6.59 16.28
CA GLY A 504 8.65 6.98 17.54
C GLY A 504 7.70 8.18 17.43
N ILE A 505 7.37 8.62 16.21
CA ILE A 505 6.31 9.58 15.93
C ILE A 505 5.16 8.83 15.25
N THR A 506 3.96 8.94 15.82
CA THR A 506 2.73 8.38 15.23
C THR A 506 1.90 9.52 14.63
N THR A 507 1.45 9.30 13.41
CA THR A 507 0.53 10.16 12.68
C THR A 507 -0.77 9.41 12.42
N GLU A 508 -1.90 9.99 12.80
CA GLU A 508 -3.24 9.43 12.64
C GLU A 508 -4.06 10.33 11.71
N ARG A 509 -4.82 9.72 10.80
CA ARG A 509 -5.74 10.41 9.89
C ARG A 509 -7.16 9.88 10.06
N PHE A 510 -8.12 10.78 10.20
CA PHE A 510 -9.52 10.47 10.47
C PHE A 510 -10.43 10.94 9.32
N LYS A 511 -11.54 10.23 9.12
CA LYS A 511 -12.59 10.64 8.19
C LYS A 511 -13.30 11.88 8.71
N LEU A 512 -13.77 12.72 7.78
CA LEU A 512 -14.63 13.86 8.11
C LEU A 512 -15.93 13.38 8.81
N GLY A 513 -16.39 14.16 9.80
CA GLY A 513 -17.59 13.84 10.58
C GLY A 513 -17.32 13.31 11.99
N ARG A 514 -16.05 13.09 12.36
CA ARG A 514 -15.66 12.70 13.72
C ARG A 514 -16.03 13.78 14.75
N SER A 515 -16.41 13.34 15.95
CA SER A 515 -16.58 14.21 17.12
C SER A 515 -15.32 15.04 17.38
N GLY A 516 -15.49 16.31 17.76
CA GLY A 516 -14.37 17.25 17.92
C GLY A 516 -13.73 17.74 16.61
N PHE A 517 -14.21 17.28 15.46
CA PHE A 517 -13.74 17.64 14.10
C PHE A 517 -12.26 17.32 13.86
N LEU A 518 -11.63 16.45 14.64
CA LEU A 518 -10.23 16.06 14.46
C LEU A 518 -10.08 15.27 13.14
N THR A 519 -9.15 15.70 12.29
CA THR A 519 -8.88 15.08 10.98
C THR A 519 -7.46 14.54 10.87
N PHE A 520 -6.54 15.13 11.62
CA PHE A 520 -5.13 14.77 11.66
C PHE A 520 -4.59 14.93 13.06
N HIS A 521 -3.78 13.99 13.51
CA HIS A 521 -3.14 14.02 14.81
C HIS A 521 -1.74 13.41 14.72
N ARG A 522 -0.70 14.19 15.02
CA ARG A 522 0.69 13.73 15.06
C ARG A 522 1.25 13.95 16.46
N PHE A 523 1.83 12.91 17.05
CA PHE A 523 2.34 12.94 18.41
C PHE A 523 3.48 11.93 18.60
N ASN A 524 4.22 12.07 19.69
CA ASN A 524 5.27 11.13 20.07
C ASN A 524 4.66 9.85 20.66
N THR A 525 4.95 8.70 20.05
CA THR A 525 4.40 7.38 20.40
C THR A 525 4.76 6.97 21.82
N TRP A 526 5.94 7.34 22.32
CA TRP A 526 6.42 6.99 23.65
C TRP A 526 5.74 7.80 24.76
N LEU A 527 5.15 8.94 24.38
CA LEU A 527 4.48 9.87 25.30
C LEU A 527 3.11 10.31 24.73
N PRO A 528 2.13 9.40 24.60
CA PRO A 528 0.82 9.68 23.99
C PRO A 528 0.02 10.76 24.72
N ASP A 529 0.25 10.90 26.02
CA ASP A 529 -0.51 11.80 26.92
C ASP A 529 0.20 13.12 27.16
N ALA A 530 1.51 13.17 26.96
CA ALA A 530 2.32 14.29 27.38
C ALA A 530 2.55 15.28 26.23
N CYS A 531 2.36 16.55 26.56
CA CYS A 531 3.00 17.66 25.89
C CYS A 531 3.46 18.71 26.91
N PRO A 532 4.04 18.30 28.06
CA PRO A 532 5.25 19.04 28.42
C PRO A 532 6.35 18.24 29.16
N VAL A 533 7.56 18.42 28.62
CA VAL A 533 8.91 18.06 29.08
C VAL A 533 9.23 16.56 29.17
N PRO A 534 10.22 16.08 28.39
CA PRO A 534 10.63 14.68 28.35
C PRO A 534 11.26 14.25 29.70
N PRO A 535 11.28 12.95 30.02
CA PRO A 535 12.20 12.41 31.03
C PRO A 535 13.68 12.62 30.65
N ASP A 536 13.98 12.97 29.39
CA ASP A 536 15.33 13.10 28.82
C ASP A 536 15.49 14.45 28.05
N PRO A 537 16.39 15.36 28.45
CA PRO A 537 16.53 16.72 27.90
C PRO A 537 16.77 16.84 26.38
N GLY A 538 17.03 15.75 25.67
CA GLY A 538 17.22 15.74 24.21
C GLY A 538 15.94 15.73 23.36
N VAL A 539 14.76 15.39 23.89
CA VAL A 539 13.53 15.21 23.09
C VAL A 539 12.55 16.36 23.28
N ILE A 540 12.38 17.22 22.27
CA ILE A 540 11.36 18.27 22.31
C ILE A 540 9.99 17.63 22.02
N PRO A 541 9.03 17.65 22.97
CA PRO A 541 7.71 17.09 22.72
C PRO A 541 6.99 17.96 21.69
N GLU A 542 6.55 17.32 20.62
CA GLU A 542 5.80 17.94 19.53
C GLU A 542 4.45 17.24 19.37
N ARG A 543 3.39 18.03 19.26
CA ARG A 543 2.04 17.57 18.94
C ARG A 543 1.39 18.49 17.93
N GLU A 544 0.83 17.90 16.89
CA GLU A 544 0.15 18.64 15.84
C GLU A 544 -1.25 18.07 15.63
N MET A 545 -2.23 18.95 15.51
CA MET A 545 -3.62 18.60 15.26
C MET A 545 -4.19 19.46 14.15
N CYS A 546 -4.89 18.84 13.20
CA CYS A 546 -5.71 19.56 12.23
C CYS A 546 -7.19 19.23 12.44
N PHE A 547 -8.03 20.23 12.23
CA PHE A 547 -9.46 20.14 12.43
C PHE A 547 -10.23 20.46 11.15
N GLY A 548 -11.41 19.85 11.01
CA GLY A 548 -12.32 20.09 9.90
C GLY A 548 -12.88 21.52 9.91
N PRO A 549 -13.30 22.04 8.75
CA PRO A 549 -13.68 23.45 8.56
C PRO A 549 -14.96 23.89 9.30
N TYR A 550 -15.77 22.92 9.75
CA TYR A 550 -17.07 23.15 10.38
C TYR A 550 -17.00 23.32 11.90
N ARG A 551 -15.80 23.32 12.48
CA ARG A 551 -15.60 23.55 13.91
C ARG A 551 -16.09 24.95 14.32
N ILE A 552 -16.77 25.03 15.47
CA ILE A 552 -17.48 26.25 15.93
C ILE A 552 -16.52 27.42 16.16
N ASP A 553 -15.36 27.16 16.76
CA ASP A 553 -14.30 28.15 17.08
C ASP A 553 -13.42 28.51 15.87
N ARG A 554 -13.66 27.87 14.71
CA ARG A 554 -12.88 28.01 13.47
C ARG A 554 -11.40 27.66 13.59
N LEU A 555 -10.99 26.94 14.64
CA LEU A 555 -9.64 26.39 14.76
C LEU A 555 -9.44 25.34 13.66
N VAL A 556 -8.41 25.49 12.84
CA VAL A 556 -8.09 24.54 11.75
C VAL A 556 -6.80 23.78 11.99
N HIS A 557 -5.88 24.36 12.75
CA HIS A 557 -4.57 23.77 13.01
C HIS A 557 -4.06 24.22 14.37
N ARG A 558 -3.43 23.30 15.09
CA ARG A 558 -2.74 23.55 16.36
C ARG A 558 -1.42 22.81 16.37
N LEU A 559 -0.36 23.52 16.75
CA LEU A 559 0.98 22.98 16.94
C LEU A 559 1.47 23.30 18.35
N GLU A 560 1.77 22.27 19.12
CA GLU A 560 2.43 22.37 20.42
C GLU A 560 3.87 21.88 20.27
N ARG A 561 4.83 22.72 20.67
CA ARG A 561 6.26 22.42 20.60
C ARG A 561 6.94 22.95 21.85
N GLY A 562 7.25 22.06 22.80
CA GLY A 562 7.87 22.41 24.08
C GLY A 562 7.04 23.42 24.90
N ASN A 563 7.42 24.70 24.83
CA ASN A 563 6.76 25.79 25.57
C ASN A 563 5.86 26.65 24.69
N HIS A 564 5.78 26.34 23.41
CA HIS A 564 5.00 27.09 22.44
C HIS A 564 3.75 26.33 22.05
N MET A 565 2.65 27.07 21.91
CA MET A 565 1.41 26.60 21.32
C MET A 565 0.97 27.61 20.27
N ILE A 566 0.86 27.16 19.03
CA ILE A 566 0.42 27.96 17.89
C ILE A 566 -0.92 27.42 17.45
N GLU A 567 -1.92 28.28 17.41
CA GLU A 567 -3.27 27.99 16.94
C GLU A 567 -3.54 28.82 15.68
N THR A 568 -3.99 28.17 14.62
CA THR A 568 -4.34 28.83 13.36
C THR A 568 -5.83 28.68 13.11
N PHE A 569 -6.48 29.77 12.74
CA PHE A 569 -7.92 29.89 12.53
C PHE A 569 -8.21 30.31 11.09
N LYS A 570 -9.41 30.01 10.59
CA LYS A 570 -9.85 30.48 9.27
C LYS A 570 -11.28 31.01 9.30
N LYS A 571 -11.51 32.16 8.67
CA LYS A 571 -12.85 32.76 8.51
C LYS A 571 -13.55 33.01 9.86
N ARG A 572 -12.81 33.51 10.85
CA ARG A 572 -13.41 34.02 12.09
C ARG A 572 -14.04 35.39 11.85
N ARG A 573 -15.06 35.72 12.66
CA ARG A 573 -15.78 37.00 12.56
C ARG A 573 -14.97 38.18 13.09
N ASP A 574 -14.03 37.91 13.99
CA ASP A 574 -13.10 38.88 14.58
C ASP A 574 -11.78 38.95 13.81
N PHE A 575 -11.69 38.36 12.62
CA PHE A 575 -10.50 38.33 11.76
C PHE A 575 -9.24 37.67 12.36
N LEU A 576 -9.32 37.09 13.57
CA LEU A 576 -8.19 36.36 14.15
C LEU A 576 -7.84 35.15 13.25
N TYR A 577 -6.60 35.10 12.77
CA TYR A 577 -6.11 33.99 11.95
C TYR A 577 -5.01 33.18 12.64
N GLN A 578 -4.31 33.77 13.61
CA GLN A 578 -3.25 33.08 14.34
C GLN A 578 -3.16 33.56 15.79
N ARG A 579 -2.96 32.62 16.72
CA ARG A 579 -2.63 32.87 18.12
C ARG A 579 -1.39 32.07 18.49
N HIS A 580 -0.38 32.73 19.04
CA HIS A 580 0.84 32.12 19.54
C HIS A 580 0.97 32.35 21.04
N THR A 581 0.96 31.27 21.81
CA THR A 581 1.06 31.30 23.26
C THR A 581 2.40 30.70 23.69
N VAL A 582 3.10 31.40 24.58
CA VAL A 582 4.35 30.96 25.20
C VAL A 582 4.11 30.72 26.69
N PHE A 583 4.43 29.52 27.15
CA PHE A 583 4.28 29.09 28.54
C PHE A 583 5.61 29.05 29.28
N ASP A 584 5.54 29.05 30.61
CA ASP A 584 6.73 28.93 31.45
C ASP A 584 7.34 27.52 31.43
N GLY A 585 8.64 27.40 31.18
CA GLY A 585 9.40 26.15 31.07
C GLY A 585 9.56 25.37 32.39
N THR A 586 9.47 26.06 33.52
CA THR A 586 9.86 25.52 34.83
C THR A 586 8.79 24.62 35.46
N ARG A 587 9.13 23.34 35.72
CA ARG A 587 8.25 22.42 36.45
C ARG A 587 8.00 22.92 37.87
N SER A 588 6.74 23.04 38.26
CA SER A 588 6.31 23.18 39.65
C SER A 588 6.17 21.79 40.27
N SER A 589 6.44 21.65 41.56
CA SER A 589 6.55 20.39 42.32
C SER A 589 5.25 19.55 42.37
N ASN A 590 4.11 20.09 41.94
CA ASN A 590 2.82 19.39 41.94
C ASN A 590 2.53 18.75 40.56
N ALA A 591 2.73 17.43 40.47
CA ALA A 591 2.73 16.67 39.23
C ALA A 591 1.34 16.44 38.59
N ASP A 592 0.25 16.47 39.35
CA ASP A 592 -1.04 15.93 38.86
C ASP A 592 -1.88 16.91 38.01
N ASN A 593 -1.56 18.21 38.00
CA ASN A 593 -2.36 19.22 37.26
C ASN A 593 -1.53 20.25 36.48
N TRP A 594 -0.26 19.96 36.23
CA TRP A 594 0.72 20.94 35.78
C TRP A 594 0.35 21.64 34.45
N VAL A 595 -0.31 20.97 33.49
CA VAL A 595 -0.68 21.61 32.21
C VAL A 595 -1.88 22.58 32.31
N GLU A 596 -2.74 22.47 33.32
CA GLU A 596 -3.80 23.48 33.57
C GLU A 596 -3.29 24.69 34.36
N GLN A 597 -2.21 24.49 35.12
CA GLN A 597 -1.64 25.52 36.00
C GLN A 597 -0.40 26.20 35.42
N ARG A 598 0.10 25.74 34.26
CA ARG A 598 1.30 26.28 33.63
C ARG A 598 1.13 27.78 33.35
N PRO A 599 1.94 28.68 33.92
CA PRO A 599 1.82 30.11 33.70
C PRO A 599 2.00 30.47 32.23
N ILE A 600 1.19 31.41 31.74
CA ILE A 600 1.33 31.97 30.39
C ILE A 600 2.28 33.17 30.50
N LEU A 601 3.37 33.18 29.73
CA LEU A 601 4.36 34.25 29.74
C LEU A 601 4.02 35.33 28.71
N LYS A 602 3.66 34.91 27.49
CA LYS A 602 3.36 35.79 26.36
C LYS A 602 2.25 35.19 25.50
N VAL A 603 1.37 36.04 24.97
CA VAL A 603 0.41 35.69 23.92
C VAL A 603 0.54 36.69 22.79
N VAL A 604 0.58 36.23 21.54
CA VAL A 604 0.53 37.07 20.33
C VAL A 604 -0.65 36.62 19.48
N GLU A 605 -1.57 37.54 19.22
CA GLU A 605 -2.72 37.34 18.33
C GLU A 605 -2.54 38.16 17.07
N LYS A 606 -2.79 37.57 15.91
CA LYS A 606 -2.68 38.21 14.60
C LYS A 606 -4.00 38.15 13.85
N PHE A 607 -4.35 39.27 13.23
CA PHE A 607 -5.64 39.51 12.60
C PHE A 607 -5.49 39.80 11.11
N ASP A 608 -6.47 39.34 10.33
CA ASP A 608 -6.63 39.68 8.92
C ASP A 608 -7.17 41.12 8.78
N ARG A 609 -6.84 41.79 7.68
CA ARG A 609 -7.23 43.19 7.41
C ARG A 609 -8.76 43.34 7.31
N ASP A 610 -9.33 44.23 8.11
CA ASP A 610 -10.72 44.66 8.03
C ASP A 610 -10.84 45.97 7.22
N VAL A 611 -11.17 45.82 5.93
CA VAL A 611 -11.28 46.94 4.97
C VAL A 611 -12.31 48.01 5.40
N SER A 612 -13.21 47.72 6.35
CA SER A 612 -14.17 48.70 6.87
C SER A 612 -13.55 49.79 7.75
N LYS A 613 -12.34 49.57 8.28
CA LYS A 613 -11.60 50.53 9.14
C LYS A 613 -10.36 51.07 8.43
N PRO A 614 -9.87 52.29 8.77
CA PRO A 614 -8.56 52.75 8.31
C PRO A 614 -7.45 51.86 8.92
N ALA A 615 -6.37 51.64 8.18
CA ALA A 615 -5.32 50.71 8.59
C ALA A 615 -4.63 51.13 9.90
N SER A 616 -4.52 52.43 10.19
CA SER A 616 -3.98 52.95 11.45
C SER A 616 -4.87 52.74 12.69
N GLU A 617 -6.14 52.36 12.51
CA GLU A 617 -7.06 52.01 13.59
C GLU A 617 -7.40 50.52 13.61
N ASP A 618 -7.06 49.79 12.55
CA ASP A 618 -7.27 48.36 12.43
C ASP A 618 -6.09 47.58 13.02
N ILE A 619 -6.37 46.72 13.99
CA ILE A 619 -5.33 46.04 14.78
C ILE A 619 -4.85 44.82 14.01
N ALA A 620 -3.57 44.79 13.65
CA ALA A 620 -2.94 43.66 12.96
C ALA A 620 -2.36 42.63 13.94
N GLU A 621 -1.77 43.09 15.04
CA GLU A 621 -1.14 42.23 16.05
C GLU A 621 -1.38 42.77 17.46
N LEU A 622 -1.83 41.90 18.37
CA LEU A 622 -1.90 42.13 19.81
C LEU A 622 -0.90 41.21 20.51
N ALA A 623 0.07 41.79 21.22
CA ALA A 623 1.02 41.03 22.03
C ALA A 623 0.85 41.33 23.52
N PHE A 624 0.34 40.36 24.27
CA PHE A 624 0.21 40.40 25.72
C PHE A 624 1.47 39.80 26.37
N HIS A 625 2.35 40.64 26.91
CA HIS A 625 3.50 40.23 27.71
C HIS A 625 3.10 40.16 29.18
N LEU A 626 2.56 39.01 29.60
CA LEU A 626 2.00 38.81 30.93
C LEU A 626 3.07 38.89 32.03
N ALA A 627 4.27 38.33 31.77
CA ALA A 627 5.38 38.38 32.71
C ALA A 627 5.93 39.81 32.91
N GLU A 628 5.95 40.61 31.85
CA GLU A 628 6.44 42.00 31.87
C GLU A 628 5.34 43.01 32.22
N ARG A 629 4.09 42.55 32.42
CA ARG A 629 2.90 43.39 32.59
C ARG A 629 2.72 44.44 31.49
N ARG A 630 3.03 44.09 30.24
CA ARG A 630 3.00 44.99 29.09
C ARG A 630 2.05 44.48 27.99
N VAL A 631 1.41 45.40 27.28
CA VAL A 631 0.59 45.10 26.09
C VAL A 631 1.11 45.91 24.91
N GLU A 632 1.39 45.25 23.80
CA GLU A 632 1.78 45.91 22.54
C GLU A 632 0.67 45.72 21.49
N VAL A 633 0.30 46.81 20.85
CA VAL A 633 -0.70 46.88 19.78
C VAL A 633 0.00 47.36 18.53
N THR A 634 0.00 46.55 17.49
CA THR A 634 0.52 46.92 16.16
C THR A 634 -0.65 46.98 15.20
N TYR A 635 -0.79 48.09 14.47
CA TYR A 635 -1.87 48.32 13.53
C TYR A 635 -1.50 47.82 12.13
N HIS A 636 -2.48 47.71 11.23
CA HIS A 636 -2.21 47.37 9.84
C HIS A 636 -1.40 48.47 9.14
N LEU A 637 -0.56 48.06 8.19
CA LEU A 637 0.25 48.98 7.41
C LEU A 637 -0.66 49.86 6.53
N GLU A 638 -0.49 51.17 6.60
CA GLU A 638 -1.18 52.11 5.72
C GLU A 638 -0.60 52.09 4.31
N GLU A 639 -1.46 52.30 3.31
CA GLU A 639 -1.04 52.46 1.92
C GLU A 639 -0.02 53.59 1.80
N ASN A 640 1.12 53.30 1.16
CA ASN A 640 2.28 54.21 0.99
C ASN A 640 3.17 54.42 2.24
N THR A 641 3.06 53.57 3.26
CA THR A 641 3.98 53.58 4.43
C THR A 641 4.81 52.30 4.49
N PHE A 642 6.01 52.37 5.08
CA PHE A 642 6.91 51.21 5.24
C PHE A 642 6.91 50.62 6.67
N ILE A 643 6.31 51.32 7.62
CA ILE A 643 6.31 50.96 9.05
C ILE A 643 4.88 51.09 9.57
N ALA A 644 4.40 50.11 10.33
CA ALA A 644 3.09 50.17 10.96
C ALA A 644 3.09 51.07 12.21
N ALA A 645 1.95 51.70 12.49
CA ALA A 645 1.75 52.37 13.78
C ALA A 645 1.78 51.34 14.92
N LYS A 646 2.36 51.72 16.07
CA LYS A 646 2.48 50.85 17.25
C LYS A 646 2.15 51.61 18.52
N ARG A 647 1.45 50.97 19.46
CA ARG A 647 1.21 51.48 20.80
C ARG A 647 1.61 50.44 21.82
N THR A 648 2.27 50.87 22.89
CA THR A 648 2.69 50.02 24.00
C THR A 648 2.11 50.59 25.29
N PHE A 649 1.51 49.72 26.09
CA PHE A 649 0.93 50.03 27.39
C PHE A 649 1.62 49.22 28.47
N ASP A 650 2.13 49.88 29.51
CA ASP A 650 2.56 49.22 30.75
C ASP A 650 1.37 49.21 31.73
N LYS A 651 1.02 48.03 32.28
CA LYS A 651 -0.16 47.88 33.14
C LYS A 651 0.11 48.47 34.53
N PRO A 652 -0.84 49.22 35.12
CA PRO A 652 -0.67 49.79 36.46
C PRO A 652 -0.47 48.69 37.51
N ALA A 653 0.15 49.09 38.62
CA ALA A 653 0.35 48.20 39.76
C ALA A 653 -1.00 47.71 40.30
N GLU A 654 -1.12 46.40 40.50
CA GLU A 654 -2.31 45.81 41.11
C GLU A 654 -2.48 46.28 42.56
N SER A 655 -3.74 46.46 42.98
CA SER A 655 -4.04 46.71 44.38
C SER A 655 -3.61 45.51 45.22
N THR A 656 -2.70 45.71 46.16
CA THR A 656 -2.35 44.73 47.19
C THR A 656 -3.16 44.99 48.46
N LYS A 657 -3.20 44.04 49.41
CA LYS A 657 -3.90 44.24 50.70
C LYS A 657 -3.45 45.49 51.47
N THR A 658 -2.27 46.02 51.13
CA THR A 658 -1.61 47.16 51.78
C THR A 658 -1.53 48.43 50.90
N GLN A 659 -1.79 48.35 49.59
CA GLN A 659 -1.64 49.49 48.66
C GLN A 659 -2.79 49.52 47.65
N LYS A 660 -3.36 50.71 47.42
CA LYS A 660 -4.33 50.92 46.33
C LYS A 660 -3.65 50.72 44.98
N ALA A 661 -4.43 50.32 43.97
CA ALA A 661 -3.94 50.21 42.60
C ALA A 661 -3.34 51.56 42.15
N GLY A 662 -2.27 51.51 41.36
CA GLY A 662 -1.64 52.72 40.83
C GLY A 662 -2.54 53.43 39.82
N ASP A 663 -2.50 54.76 39.79
CA ASP A 663 -3.22 55.56 38.79
C ASP A 663 -2.57 55.41 37.41
N PHE A 664 -3.38 55.46 36.35
CA PHE A 664 -2.88 55.39 34.98
C PHE A 664 -2.32 56.75 34.54
N THR A 665 -1.02 56.81 34.28
CA THR A 665 -0.29 58.03 33.94
C THR A 665 0.25 58.00 32.50
N LYS A 666 0.59 59.18 31.94
CA LYS A 666 0.97 59.34 30.52
C LYS A 666 2.27 58.60 30.15
N ASP A 667 3.18 58.44 31.10
CA ASP A 667 4.44 57.71 30.96
C ASP A 667 4.26 56.20 30.76
N MET A 668 3.08 55.66 31.09
CA MET A 668 2.75 54.25 30.91
C MET A 668 2.32 53.90 29.47
N VAL A 669 2.27 54.89 28.58
CA VAL A 669 1.90 54.72 27.17
C VAL A 669 3.00 55.24 26.26
N SER A 670 3.49 54.38 25.38
CA SER A 670 4.35 54.77 24.25
C SER A 670 3.57 54.62 22.95
N THR A 671 3.45 55.69 22.18
CA THR A 671 2.76 55.70 20.89
C THR A 671 3.72 56.09 19.78
N PHE A 672 3.83 55.23 18.77
CA PHE A 672 4.50 55.49 17.51
C PHE A 672 3.45 55.63 16.40
N GLN A 673 3.33 56.84 15.85
CA GLN A 673 2.50 57.16 14.70
C GLN A 673 3.39 57.56 13.52
N VAL A 674 3.03 57.12 12.32
CA VAL A 674 3.80 57.36 11.10
C VAL A 674 3.58 58.77 10.58
N ASP A 675 2.33 59.22 10.52
CA ASP A 675 2.00 60.60 10.16
C ASP A 675 1.96 61.49 11.42
N PRO A 676 2.93 62.41 11.58
CA PRO A 676 2.97 63.33 12.71
C PRO A 676 1.85 64.38 12.70
N ARG A 677 1.04 64.46 11.64
CA ARG A 677 -0.12 65.37 11.53
C ARG A 677 -1.38 64.84 12.19
N VAL A 678 -1.44 63.53 12.45
CA VAL A 678 -2.57 62.90 13.12
C VAL A 678 -2.48 63.23 14.61
N GLU A 679 -3.54 63.82 15.18
CA GLU A 679 -3.55 64.14 16.61
C GLU A 679 -3.45 62.86 17.45
N PRO A 680 -2.58 62.83 18.48
CA PRO A 680 -2.49 61.69 19.37
C PRO A 680 -3.78 61.56 20.18
N LEU A 681 -4.16 60.32 20.48
CA LEU A 681 -5.33 60.05 21.33
C LEU A 681 -5.22 60.76 22.68
N GLN A 682 -6.35 61.31 23.14
CA GLN A 682 -6.41 61.96 24.44
C GLN A 682 -6.35 60.92 25.58
N MET A 683 -5.92 61.34 26.77
CA MET A 683 -5.81 60.45 27.94
C MET A 683 -7.09 59.65 28.25
N PRO A 684 -8.32 60.19 28.16
CA PRO A 684 -9.53 59.40 28.39
C PRO A 684 -9.72 58.27 27.37
N GLN A 685 -9.36 58.51 26.11
CA GLN A 685 -9.45 57.52 25.03
C GLN A 685 -8.39 56.42 25.20
N LEU A 686 -7.17 56.80 25.57
CA LEU A 686 -6.09 55.85 25.89
C LEU A 686 -6.45 54.97 27.09
N HIS A 687 -7.06 55.55 28.12
CA HIS A 687 -7.53 54.79 29.28
C HIS A 687 -8.66 53.84 28.91
N GLN A 688 -9.63 54.28 28.08
CA GLN A 688 -10.70 53.41 27.58
C GLN A 688 -10.16 52.25 26.75
N LEU A 689 -9.17 52.50 25.88
CA LEU A 689 -8.51 51.46 25.10
C LEU A 689 -7.76 50.47 26.01
N LEU A 690 -7.06 50.95 27.04
CA LEU A 690 -6.39 50.08 28.00
C LEU A 690 -7.39 49.17 28.74
N LEU A 691 -8.53 49.71 29.20
CA LEU A 691 -9.57 48.90 29.85
C LEU A 691 -10.07 47.79 28.90
N TRP A 692 -10.32 48.11 27.64
CA TRP A 692 -10.69 47.11 26.63
C TRP A 692 -9.58 46.06 26.41
N LEU A 693 -8.31 46.47 26.34
CA LEU A 693 -7.17 45.55 26.22
C LEU A 693 -7.06 44.60 27.43
N LEU A 694 -7.34 45.08 28.64
CA LEU A 694 -7.35 44.25 29.85
C LEU A 694 -8.50 43.23 29.83
N GLU A 695 -9.67 43.61 29.33
CA GLU A 695 -10.81 42.69 29.14
C GLU A 695 -10.50 41.61 28.08
N GLU A 696 -9.93 42.00 26.95
CA GLU A 696 -9.51 41.07 25.89
C GLU A 696 -8.35 40.17 26.33
N GLU A 697 -7.42 40.65 27.15
CA GLU A 697 -6.38 39.83 27.77
C GLU A 697 -7.01 38.70 28.61
N GLN A 698 -7.96 39.03 29.51
CA GLN A 698 -8.63 38.05 30.35
C GLN A 698 -9.50 37.06 29.54
N LYS A 699 -10.12 37.52 28.46
CA LYS A 699 -10.85 36.67 27.51
C LYS A 699 -9.91 35.71 26.78
N THR A 700 -8.78 36.20 26.28
CA THR A 700 -7.77 35.41 25.58
C THR A 700 -7.17 34.33 26.49
N ILE A 701 -6.87 34.67 27.74
CA ILE A 701 -6.41 33.69 28.74
C ILE A 701 -7.47 32.59 28.95
N ARG A 702 -8.74 32.97 29.13
CA ARG A 702 -9.85 32.02 29.29
C ARG A 702 -9.99 31.11 28.07
N ASP A 703 -9.91 31.66 26.86
CA ASP A 703 -9.98 30.90 25.61
C ASP A 703 -8.83 29.90 25.46
N ILE A 704 -7.59 30.31 25.78
CA ILE A 704 -6.41 29.43 25.79
C ILE A 704 -6.64 28.26 26.75
N ARG A 705 -7.12 28.52 27.98
CA ARG A 705 -7.38 27.47 28.97
C ARG A 705 -8.51 26.53 28.54
N ASN A 706 -9.58 27.07 27.95
CA ASN A 706 -10.66 26.27 27.39
C ASN A 706 -10.15 25.38 26.24
N SER A 707 -9.30 25.92 25.38
CA SER A 707 -8.68 25.19 24.27
C SER A 707 -7.76 24.06 24.76
N GLN A 708 -6.91 24.32 25.77
CA GLN A 708 -6.08 23.28 26.43
C GLN A 708 -6.95 22.15 27.02
N ARG A 709 -8.04 22.49 27.71
CA ARG A 709 -8.98 21.49 28.26
C ARG A 709 -9.67 20.68 27.16
N SER A 710 -10.09 21.33 26.08
CA SER A 710 -10.69 20.66 24.91
C SER A 710 -9.73 19.64 24.28
N VAL A 711 -8.47 20.02 24.05
CA VAL A 711 -7.46 19.11 23.47
C VAL A 711 -7.16 17.95 24.39
N ARG A 712 -6.99 18.18 25.70
CA ARG A 712 -6.80 17.12 26.69
C ARG A 712 -7.96 16.12 26.67
N ALA A 713 -9.20 16.59 26.65
CA ALA A 713 -10.37 15.73 26.57
C ALA A 713 -10.38 14.89 25.28
N MET A 714 -9.99 15.48 24.14
CA MET A 714 -9.86 14.74 22.87
C MET A 714 -8.79 13.65 22.95
N VAL A 715 -7.62 13.94 23.53
CA VAL A 715 -6.55 12.94 23.73
C VAL A 715 -7.02 11.82 24.65
N GLN A 716 -7.67 12.13 25.77
CA GLN A 716 -8.22 11.12 26.68
C GLN A 716 -9.31 10.26 26.02
N CYS A 717 -10.18 10.85 25.21
CA CYS A 717 -11.14 10.10 24.40
C CYS A 717 -10.43 9.16 23.42
N ARG A 718 -9.36 9.63 22.77
CA ARG A 718 -8.57 8.82 21.83
C ARG A 718 -7.93 7.61 22.50
N LEU A 719 -7.38 7.76 23.70
CA LEU A 719 -6.82 6.63 24.48
C LEU A 719 -7.86 5.56 24.74
N LYS A 720 -9.07 5.97 25.18
CA LYS A 720 -10.18 5.04 25.40
C LYS A 720 -10.61 4.31 24.13
N GLU A 721 -10.59 5.00 22.99
CA GLU A 721 -10.87 4.38 21.68
C GLU A 721 -9.77 3.43 21.22
N GLN A 722 -8.52 3.60 21.68
CA GLN A 722 -7.42 2.65 21.43
C GLN A 722 -7.55 1.40 22.33
N GLU A 723 -8.00 1.58 23.57
CA GLU A 723 -8.26 0.47 24.51
C GLU A 723 -9.48 -0.37 24.10
N ASP A 724 -10.57 0.26 23.67
CA ASP A 724 -11.82 -0.39 23.23
C ASP A 724 -12.17 0.00 21.78
N VAL A 725 -11.53 -0.69 20.82
CA VAL A 725 -11.83 -0.49 19.40
C VAL A 725 -13.18 -1.09 19.05
N ARG A 726 -14.05 -0.28 18.44
CA ARG A 726 -15.38 -0.72 17.98
C ARG A 726 -15.51 -0.59 16.48
N LEU A 727 -16.05 -1.66 15.87
CA LEU A 727 -16.33 -1.72 14.45
C LEU A 727 -17.84 -1.57 14.17
N GLU A 728 -18.16 -0.79 13.13
CA GLU A 728 -19.48 -0.62 12.59
C GLU A 728 -19.76 -1.69 11.54
N ALA A 729 -20.73 -2.57 11.81
CA ALA A 729 -21.12 -3.59 10.86
C ALA A 729 -21.92 -2.97 9.71
N CYS A 730 -21.45 -3.13 8.48
CA CYS A 730 -22.17 -2.71 7.28
C CYS A 730 -23.26 -3.74 6.92
N PRO A 731 -24.56 -3.42 7.02
CA PRO A 731 -25.66 -4.37 6.77
C PRO A 731 -25.68 -4.94 5.35
N TRP A 732 -25.04 -4.25 4.41
CA TRP A 732 -25.03 -4.57 2.98
C TRP A 732 -23.90 -5.53 2.59
N THR A 733 -22.98 -5.83 3.52
CA THR A 733 -21.88 -6.78 3.30
C THR A 733 -22.22 -8.14 3.90
N THR A 734 -21.71 -9.21 3.31
CA THR A 734 -21.92 -10.58 3.81
C THR A 734 -21.29 -10.75 5.18
N THR A 735 -20.08 -10.23 5.35
CA THR A 735 -19.37 -10.18 6.63
C THR A 735 -20.11 -9.33 7.67
N GLY A 736 -20.56 -8.13 7.32
CA GLY A 736 -21.31 -7.26 8.23
C GLY A 736 -22.67 -7.84 8.63
N THR A 737 -23.38 -8.51 7.72
CA THR A 737 -24.62 -9.24 8.03
C THR A 737 -24.37 -10.38 9.02
N THR A 738 -23.29 -11.14 8.82
CA THR A 738 -22.91 -12.25 9.72
C THR A 738 -22.56 -11.72 11.11
N GLN A 739 -21.82 -10.62 11.20
CA GLN A 739 -21.53 -9.96 12.48
C GLN A 739 -22.79 -9.41 13.15
N PHE A 740 -23.68 -8.79 12.38
CA PHE A 740 -24.95 -8.28 12.88
C PHE A 740 -25.83 -9.40 13.43
N ARG A 741 -25.89 -10.56 12.74
CA ARG A 741 -26.58 -11.77 13.24
C ARG A 741 -25.97 -12.28 14.55
N LYS A 742 -24.65 -12.46 14.62
CA LYS A 742 -23.95 -12.86 15.85
C LYS A 742 -24.20 -11.89 17.01
N LYS A 743 -24.27 -10.58 16.73
CA LYS A 743 -24.57 -9.55 17.74
C LYS A 743 -26.03 -9.64 18.22
N ARG A 744 -26.97 -9.89 17.30
CA ARG A 744 -28.39 -10.09 17.61
C ARG A 744 -28.63 -11.37 18.42
N GLU A 745 -27.95 -12.47 18.08
CA GLU A 745 -28.00 -13.74 18.82
C GLU A 745 -27.50 -13.60 20.26
N LYS A 746 -26.43 -12.82 20.47
CA LYS A 746 -25.92 -12.49 21.83
C LYS A 746 -26.88 -11.62 22.63
N LEU A 747 -27.66 -10.75 21.98
CA LEU A 747 -28.68 -9.91 22.63
C LEU A 747 -29.97 -10.67 22.94
N SER A 748 -30.25 -11.78 22.26
CA SER A 748 -31.45 -12.60 22.46
C SER A 748 -31.38 -13.62 23.60
N PHE A 749 -30.30 -13.65 24.39
CA PHE A 749 -30.23 -14.45 25.62
C PHE A 749 -30.07 -13.58 26.89
N PRO A 750 -31.11 -12.89 27.37
CA PRO A 750 -31.24 -12.66 28.80
C PRO A 750 -31.71 -13.96 29.45
N GLN A 751 -30.80 -14.68 30.13
CA GLN A 751 -31.20 -15.65 31.14
C GLN A 751 -31.98 -14.91 32.22
N PHE A 752 -33.31 -14.92 32.13
CA PHE A 752 -34.15 -14.66 33.29
C PHE A 752 -34.06 -15.90 34.20
N PRO A 753 -33.53 -15.81 35.42
CA PRO A 753 -33.65 -16.91 36.36
C PRO A 753 -35.12 -17.03 36.74
N ILE A 754 -35.78 -18.08 36.24
CA ILE A 754 -37.07 -18.53 36.75
C ILE A 754 -36.79 -19.07 38.16
N GLN A 755 -37.00 -18.24 39.18
CA GLN A 755 -37.19 -18.73 40.54
C GLN A 755 -38.55 -19.44 40.57
N LEU A 756 -38.51 -20.77 40.57
CA LEU A 756 -39.64 -21.60 41.00
C LEU A 756 -39.84 -21.36 42.51
N GLN A 757 -40.97 -20.76 42.88
CA GLN A 757 -41.57 -20.87 44.21
C GLN A 757 -42.60 -21.99 44.20
#